data_AF-A0AAN7YSG6-F1
#
_entry.id   AF-A0AAN7YSG6-F1
#
_cell.length_a   1.000
_cell.length_b   1.000
_cell.length_c   1.000
_cell.angle_alpha   90.00
_cell.angle_beta   90.00
_cell.angle_gamma   90.00
#
_symmetry.space_group_name_H-M   'P 1'
#
loop_
_entity.id
_entity.type
_entity.pdbx_description
1 polymer ?
#
loop_
_entity_poly.entity_id
_entity_poly.type
_entity_poly.pdbx_seq_one_letter_code
_entity_poly.pdbx_strand_id
1 'polypeptide(L)'
;MYYRKFVFLLLTLCVLGQSFVQSRTVTLDGTSCGKCQLESMISSLAGGALGSLDDVVFKGVPNAVYTITKPVLCRAMNITSGTVNLASTIDLRGNLWIASGASMIITGAVKSVSNVLVTVDGIVTVRGGDSLIANLNVNGKLNVEAGSLTVNGLIASATALPVVSGAGQLINNGKCVYNAVPTVLGNAQFVVNGATQLSKGISCKDKSILSVSSKATVDILANSMFAAPVAIASNAEVKLTSGNHVFNGVNGATNSLMTIINGAVSMNAPSTCHTVDLTGAGSILVNSNSVINTIKAAATSQVNVASAGLLNINGNADIKAILNLKDTANVVVAAKATANLLGGVNSVAQSQIQAMDNSILNMGKTCSLSQPIIMGKQAVMNAVEGTHQWTQGITSQPNSIVNIGSNSKVTANKDCKFGILNLASGSNVNINSGTTVVQGALTSSTNSALAVTNAVLNLKATSVIKSALAINANAKAIFDSKVDLLAGIATHVDSTIDINHNVNILGSSTIKSVTNLNANGLLVFGGSKDVTHTCSGDITSDAKSTLNVVSGAILHLDGDAVLAGTHKLVDGSQIIVNGNANIITGLTSTGSALSHFTVGPTGSCVLGNVPMPSLPSFPTIPGFPSFPSASQKSWTHHGKSNNGNNGNNGHHSSSGSNQMPSSSGSFPSSSGSFPSSSGSNQMPSSSGSNQMPSTSGSFPSSSGSNQMPSSSGSFPSSGSFPSTSGSFPSSSGSNHMPSSSGSFPSSGSNQMPSSGSSNNGQTSGSSTSSSSSSTNINGNVIIQSGGSLDVLGKCMVGSTVQNLGSLTLSQPMIIAGSAFTQTNANAVLNMVAGGSIESKVIDFTQGTIQGVGALKCGTCNFANKIAANLNIVGNVKMASTATVYANIDALMAITTSTQSTATQSSSKTVNGKTTTQSSTSSSSSISQQFIPMIVCSGTADVAGNLNVVASEANQAKIASGTVFKFISAPVVKGNVSSVSCLTSSTAAAAQQAAGAAMATAQKTAMAAASKVWSIFTFTNDISLNTAIVTP
;
A
#
# COMPACT_ATOMS: atom_id res chain seq x y z
N MET A 1 -4.95 43.85 -111.56
CA MET A 1 -4.50 45.01 -110.73
C MET A 1 -3.81 44.50 -109.45
N TYR A 2 -2.79 43.66 -109.56
CA TYR A 2 -1.35 43.98 -109.67
C TYR A 2 -0.65 44.59 -108.44
N TYR A 3 -1.36 45.14 -107.44
CA TYR A 3 -0.71 45.62 -106.18
C TYR A 3 -0.82 44.63 -105.01
N ARG A 4 -1.89 43.82 -104.96
CA ARG A 4 -2.10 42.82 -103.87
C ARG A 4 -1.25 41.54 -103.99
N LYS A 5 -0.81 41.15 -105.18
CA LYS A 5 0.04 39.95 -105.37
C LYS A 5 1.53 40.23 -105.11
N PHE A 6 2.00 41.47 -105.28
CA PHE A 6 3.39 41.84 -105.04
C PHE A 6 3.68 42.04 -103.54
N VAL A 7 2.71 42.59 -102.78
CA VAL A 7 2.81 42.68 -101.32
C VAL A 7 2.74 41.30 -100.67
N PHE A 8 1.95 40.36 -101.20
CA PHE A 8 1.92 38.98 -100.69
C PHE A 8 3.20 38.22 -101.04
N LEU A 9 3.79 38.39 -102.23
CA LEU A 9 5.06 37.73 -102.59
C LEU A 9 6.26 38.32 -101.81
N LEU A 10 6.27 39.63 -101.52
CA LEU A 10 7.31 40.29 -100.71
C LEU A 10 7.14 39.99 -99.21
N LEU A 11 5.90 39.90 -98.68
CA LEU A 11 5.68 39.39 -97.31
C LEU A 11 6.03 37.91 -97.20
N THR A 12 5.77 37.10 -98.23
CA THR A 12 6.11 35.65 -98.18
C THR A 12 7.62 35.42 -98.34
N LEU A 13 8.34 36.24 -99.12
CA LEU A 13 9.82 36.21 -99.17
C LEU A 13 10.47 36.76 -97.89
N CYS A 14 9.87 37.76 -97.22
CA CYS A 14 10.36 38.23 -95.92
C CYS A 14 10.05 37.25 -94.76
N VAL A 15 9.02 36.41 -94.89
CA VAL A 15 8.69 35.36 -93.90
C VAL A 15 9.50 34.07 -94.13
N LEU A 16 9.96 33.81 -95.36
CA LEU A 16 10.86 32.68 -95.68
C LEU A 16 12.36 33.05 -95.62
N GLY A 17 12.69 34.34 -95.44
CA GLY A 17 14.04 34.83 -95.18
C GLY A 17 14.52 34.67 -93.73
N GLN A 18 13.87 33.78 -92.93
CA GLN A 18 14.49 33.35 -91.68
C GLN A 18 15.70 32.49 -92.02
N SER A 19 16.85 33.13 -91.87
CA SER A 19 18.18 32.54 -91.94
C SER A 19 18.14 31.13 -91.33
N PHE A 20 18.47 30.12 -92.11
CA PHE A 20 19.00 28.88 -91.57
C PHE A 20 20.31 29.23 -90.87
N VAL A 21 20.23 29.67 -89.61
CA VAL A 21 21.43 29.86 -88.79
C VAL A 21 21.90 28.46 -88.39
N GLN A 22 22.72 27.86 -89.26
CA GLN A 22 23.43 26.64 -88.92
C GLN A 22 24.31 26.91 -87.71
N SER A 23 24.23 26.03 -86.71
CA SER A 23 25.15 26.06 -85.59
C SER A 23 26.59 25.89 -86.06
N ARG A 24 27.47 26.80 -85.65
CA ARG A 24 28.90 26.71 -85.91
C ARG A 24 29.58 25.93 -84.80
N THR A 25 30.46 24.99 -85.15
CA THR A 25 31.40 24.38 -84.19
C THR A 25 32.71 25.15 -84.18
N VAL A 26 33.05 25.75 -83.05
CA VAL A 26 34.32 26.45 -82.80
C VAL A 26 35.27 25.51 -82.08
N THR A 27 36.29 25.02 -82.77
CA THR A 27 37.34 24.16 -82.17
C THR A 27 38.53 25.01 -81.75
N LEU A 28 38.97 24.85 -80.50
CA LEU A 28 40.10 25.54 -79.89
C LEU A 28 41.14 24.49 -79.51
N ASP A 29 42.18 24.35 -80.33
CA ASP A 29 43.14 23.25 -80.22
C ASP A 29 44.43 23.64 -79.47
N GLY A 30 44.73 24.93 -79.30
CA GLY A 30 45.79 25.45 -78.40
C GLY A 30 47.17 24.80 -78.55
N THR A 31 47.45 24.17 -79.70
CA THR A 31 48.62 23.33 -79.95
C THR A 31 49.96 24.06 -79.84
N SER A 32 49.93 25.40 -79.76
CA SER A 32 51.08 26.30 -79.69
C SER A 32 51.18 27.14 -78.39
N CYS A 33 50.29 26.94 -77.41
CA CYS A 33 50.16 27.86 -76.27
C CYS A 33 49.89 27.12 -74.94
N GLY A 34 50.80 27.25 -73.97
CA GLY A 34 50.64 26.62 -72.63
C GLY A 34 49.61 27.31 -71.72
N LYS A 35 49.36 28.61 -71.91
CA LYS A 35 48.34 29.40 -71.21
C LYS A 35 47.65 30.34 -72.20
N CYS A 36 46.41 30.06 -72.55
CA CYS A 36 45.69 30.78 -73.60
C CYS A 36 44.55 31.59 -72.98
N GLN A 37 44.41 32.85 -73.38
CA GLN A 37 43.21 33.64 -73.08
C GLN A 37 42.21 33.45 -74.21
N LEU A 38 41.00 33.05 -73.88
CA LEU A 38 39.99 32.74 -74.88
C LEU A 38 39.59 33.99 -75.67
N GLU A 39 39.63 35.17 -75.05
CA GLU A 39 39.27 36.43 -75.70
C GLU A 39 40.17 36.75 -76.91
N SER A 40 41.47 36.43 -76.85
CA SER A 40 42.39 36.65 -77.97
C SER A 40 42.24 35.63 -79.09
N MET A 41 41.77 34.42 -78.74
CA MET A 41 41.45 33.37 -79.72
C MET A 41 40.10 33.63 -80.41
N ILE A 42 39.11 34.16 -79.68
CA ILE A 42 37.79 34.49 -80.25
C ILE A 42 37.85 35.73 -81.14
N SER A 43 38.65 36.75 -80.78
CA SER A 43 38.78 37.96 -81.60
C SER A 43 39.36 37.71 -82.99
N SER A 44 39.97 36.54 -83.22
CA SER A 44 40.52 36.13 -84.53
C SER A 44 39.59 35.20 -85.34
N LEU A 45 38.41 34.84 -84.81
CA LEU A 45 37.42 34.03 -85.53
C LEU A 45 36.66 34.89 -86.55
N ALA A 46 36.65 34.46 -87.82
CA ALA A 46 35.79 35.04 -88.84
C ALA A 46 34.32 34.90 -88.41
N GLY A 47 33.65 36.01 -88.06
CA GLY A 47 32.24 36.02 -87.61
C GLY A 47 31.95 36.71 -86.26
N GLY A 48 32.97 37.16 -85.51
CA GLY A 48 32.76 37.88 -84.25
C GLY A 48 32.61 36.99 -83.00
N ALA A 49 32.03 37.54 -81.93
CA ALA A 49 31.89 36.90 -80.62
C ALA A 49 31.02 35.61 -80.65
N LEU A 50 31.23 34.71 -79.70
CA LEU A 50 30.42 33.48 -79.56
C LEU A 50 28.93 33.81 -79.31
N GLY A 51 28.05 33.11 -80.04
CA GLY A 51 26.60 33.25 -79.95
C GLY A 51 25.89 32.03 -79.36
N SER A 52 24.59 32.19 -79.04
CA SER A 52 23.74 31.16 -78.40
C SER A 52 23.52 29.86 -79.21
N LEU A 53 23.94 29.83 -80.47
CA LEU A 53 23.82 28.67 -81.37
C LEU A 53 25.16 27.94 -81.60
N ASP A 54 26.27 28.47 -81.09
CA ASP A 54 27.61 27.93 -81.34
C ASP A 54 27.96 26.78 -80.39
N ASP A 55 28.61 25.74 -80.91
CA ASP A 55 29.22 24.67 -80.11
C ASP A 55 30.72 24.94 -79.95
N VAL A 56 31.23 24.92 -78.73
CA VAL A 56 32.66 25.15 -78.44
C VAL A 56 33.33 23.83 -78.10
N VAL A 57 34.43 23.48 -78.78
CA VAL A 57 35.21 22.27 -78.50
C VAL A 57 36.64 22.65 -78.15
N PHE A 58 37.11 22.34 -76.95
CA PHE A 58 38.51 22.46 -76.55
C PHE A 58 39.22 21.12 -76.83
N LYS A 59 40.17 21.14 -77.78
CA LYS A 59 41.01 20.00 -78.19
C LYS A 59 42.49 20.29 -77.90
N GLY A 60 42.82 20.58 -76.65
CA GLY A 60 44.17 20.96 -76.24
C GLY A 60 45.15 19.80 -76.07
N VAL A 61 46.45 20.12 -76.00
CA VAL A 61 47.46 19.20 -75.44
C VAL A 61 47.24 19.01 -73.93
N PRO A 62 47.58 17.84 -73.36
CA PRO A 62 47.57 17.66 -71.91
C PRO A 62 48.38 18.78 -71.24
N ASN A 63 47.82 19.45 -70.24
CA ASN A 63 48.36 20.62 -69.51
C ASN A 63 48.11 22.02 -70.11
N ALA A 64 47.50 22.17 -71.28
CA ALA A 64 47.09 23.50 -71.76
C ALA A 64 46.05 24.13 -70.82
N VAL A 65 46.17 25.42 -70.50
CA VAL A 65 45.20 26.16 -69.66
C VAL A 65 44.51 27.25 -70.48
N TYR A 66 43.20 27.13 -70.68
CA TYR A 66 42.36 28.10 -71.37
C TYR A 66 41.61 28.97 -70.36
N THR A 67 41.95 30.26 -70.26
CA THR A 67 41.29 31.19 -69.33
C THR A 67 40.22 31.99 -70.06
N ILE A 68 39.01 32.01 -69.49
CA ILE A 68 37.86 32.78 -69.97
C ILE A 68 37.58 33.87 -68.94
N THR A 69 37.75 35.13 -69.33
CA THR A 69 37.63 36.31 -68.44
C THR A 69 36.40 37.17 -68.72
N LYS A 70 35.77 37.03 -69.90
CA LYS A 70 34.51 37.68 -70.27
C LYS A 70 33.35 36.69 -70.33
N PRO A 71 32.10 37.11 -70.08
CA PRO A 71 30.97 36.19 -70.16
C PRO A 71 30.85 35.54 -71.54
N VAL A 72 30.56 34.24 -71.57
CA VAL A 72 30.40 33.48 -72.81
C VAL A 72 28.98 32.94 -72.91
N LEU A 73 28.36 33.12 -74.08
CA LEU A 73 27.09 32.51 -74.43
C LEU A 73 27.37 31.48 -75.52
N CYS A 74 27.01 30.22 -75.30
CA CYS A 74 27.14 29.17 -76.30
C CYS A 74 26.03 28.13 -76.19
N ARG A 75 25.81 27.38 -77.27
CA ARG A 75 24.90 26.25 -77.28
C ARG A 75 25.50 25.10 -76.48
N ALA A 76 26.55 24.45 -76.98
CA ALA A 76 27.20 23.35 -76.28
C ALA A 76 28.69 23.64 -76.04
N MET A 77 29.28 22.94 -75.06
CA MET A 77 30.71 23.01 -74.80
C MET A 77 31.27 21.60 -74.57
N ASN A 78 32.40 21.27 -75.20
CA ASN A 78 33.07 19.99 -75.04
C ASN A 78 34.56 20.22 -74.73
N ILE A 79 35.01 19.78 -73.56
CA ILE A 79 36.39 19.86 -73.13
C ILE A 79 36.99 18.46 -73.24
N THR A 80 37.74 18.22 -74.30
CA THR A 80 38.30 16.88 -74.59
C THR A 80 39.68 16.65 -73.95
N SER A 81 40.43 17.73 -73.66
CA SER A 81 41.76 17.70 -73.03
C SER A 81 42.14 19.10 -72.56
N GLY A 82 43.05 19.19 -71.58
CA GLY A 82 43.51 20.46 -70.98
C GLY A 82 42.60 20.96 -69.84
N THR A 83 42.91 22.15 -69.31
CA THR A 83 42.17 22.82 -68.23
C THR A 83 41.49 24.07 -68.76
N VAL A 84 40.18 24.20 -68.58
CA VAL A 84 39.44 25.45 -68.83
C VAL A 84 39.23 26.18 -67.51
N ASN A 85 39.85 27.35 -67.35
CA ASN A 85 39.64 28.25 -66.22
C ASN A 85 38.59 29.30 -66.57
N LEU A 86 37.37 29.11 -66.08
CA LEU A 86 36.24 30.00 -66.25
C LEU A 86 36.23 31.06 -65.13
N ALA A 87 36.85 32.22 -65.38
CA ALA A 87 36.86 33.36 -64.47
C ALA A 87 35.61 34.28 -64.61
N SER A 88 34.72 33.99 -65.57
CA SER A 88 33.51 34.75 -65.88
C SER A 88 32.25 33.86 -65.88
N THR A 89 31.08 34.43 -66.18
CA THR A 89 29.84 33.65 -66.30
C THR A 89 29.71 33.00 -67.68
N ILE A 90 29.36 31.71 -67.73
CA ILE A 90 28.89 31.05 -68.94
C ILE A 90 27.39 30.80 -68.87
N ASP A 91 26.67 31.13 -69.95
CA ASP A 91 25.27 30.75 -70.16
C ASP A 91 25.23 29.62 -71.21
N LEU A 92 24.84 28.42 -70.77
CA LEU A 92 24.76 27.21 -71.57
C LEU A 92 23.32 26.92 -71.98
N ARG A 93 23.09 26.81 -73.29
CA ARG A 93 21.77 26.44 -73.86
C ARG A 93 21.63 24.96 -74.24
N GLY A 94 22.73 24.23 -74.22
CA GLY A 94 22.92 22.83 -74.60
C GLY A 94 24.03 22.17 -73.78
N ASN A 95 24.41 20.94 -74.13
CA ASN A 95 25.21 20.07 -73.26
C ASN A 95 26.64 20.57 -73.01
N LEU A 96 27.15 20.30 -71.80
CA LEU A 96 28.56 20.44 -71.46
C LEU A 96 29.16 19.06 -71.20
N TRP A 97 30.24 18.70 -71.89
CA TRP A 97 30.98 17.46 -71.64
C TRP A 97 32.43 17.75 -71.29
N ILE A 98 32.94 17.11 -70.24
CA ILE A 98 34.32 17.20 -69.78
C ILE A 98 34.88 15.78 -69.79
N ALA A 99 35.72 15.48 -70.77
CA ALA A 99 36.28 14.15 -70.97
C ALA A 99 37.27 13.75 -69.87
N SER A 100 37.57 12.46 -69.79
CA SER A 100 38.62 11.95 -68.92
C SER A 100 39.98 12.58 -69.28
N GLY A 101 40.72 13.05 -68.28
CA GLY A 101 41.97 13.79 -68.47
C GLY A 101 41.81 15.30 -68.73
N ALA A 102 40.59 15.81 -68.92
CA ALA A 102 40.29 17.23 -68.96
C ALA A 102 39.89 17.79 -67.59
N SER A 103 40.02 19.11 -67.41
CA SER A 103 39.61 19.81 -66.19
C SER A 103 38.87 21.11 -66.48
N MET A 104 37.95 21.49 -65.62
CA MET A 104 37.30 22.79 -65.62
C MET A 104 37.39 23.41 -64.22
N ILE A 105 37.92 24.63 -64.14
CA ILE A 105 37.96 25.44 -62.92
C ILE A 105 36.95 26.56 -63.08
N ILE A 106 36.00 26.69 -62.16
CA ILE A 106 34.94 27.70 -62.20
C ILE A 106 35.20 28.71 -61.07
N THR A 107 35.57 29.93 -61.43
CA THR A 107 35.70 31.06 -60.49
C THR A 107 34.59 32.11 -60.69
N GLY A 108 34.04 32.19 -61.91
CA GLY A 108 32.84 32.95 -62.24
C GLY A 108 31.57 32.15 -61.95
N ALA A 109 30.75 31.83 -62.95
CA ALA A 109 29.52 31.04 -62.74
C ALA A 109 29.13 30.23 -63.98
N VAL A 110 28.51 29.06 -63.78
CA VAL A 110 27.84 28.30 -64.85
C VAL A 110 26.33 28.44 -64.68
N LYS A 111 25.65 29.04 -65.64
CA LYS A 111 24.19 29.09 -65.72
C LYS A 111 23.74 28.19 -66.85
N SER A 112 23.09 27.08 -66.52
CA SER A 112 22.48 26.20 -67.51
C SER A 112 20.96 26.38 -67.50
N VAL A 113 20.36 26.45 -68.69
CA VAL A 113 18.89 26.41 -68.81
C VAL A 113 18.36 25.00 -68.49
N SER A 114 17.07 24.93 -68.14
CA SER A 114 16.35 23.67 -67.93
C SER A 114 16.50 22.77 -69.17
N ASN A 115 16.98 21.54 -68.99
CA ASN A 115 17.25 20.48 -69.99
C ASN A 115 18.71 20.33 -70.47
N VAL A 116 19.64 21.15 -70.03
CA VAL A 116 21.07 20.92 -70.32
C VAL A 116 21.61 19.77 -69.48
N LEU A 117 22.29 18.82 -70.15
CA LEU A 117 23.07 17.78 -69.50
C LEU A 117 24.54 18.20 -69.41
N VAL A 118 25.06 18.23 -68.20
CA VAL A 118 26.49 18.39 -67.91
C VAL A 118 27.05 17.02 -67.54
N THR A 119 28.01 16.51 -68.32
CA THR A 119 28.69 15.23 -68.04
C THR A 119 30.16 15.48 -67.72
N VAL A 120 30.61 14.93 -66.59
CA VAL A 120 31.96 15.12 -66.05
C VAL A 120 32.64 13.77 -65.91
N ASP A 121 33.44 13.38 -66.90
CA ASP A 121 34.36 12.23 -66.81
C ASP A 121 35.76 12.65 -66.34
N GLY A 122 36.10 13.94 -66.48
CA GLY A 122 37.33 14.58 -66.01
C GLY A 122 37.22 15.17 -64.60
N ILE A 123 37.71 16.40 -64.40
CA ILE A 123 37.67 17.10 -63.10
C ILE A 123 36.91 18.42 -63.23
N VAL A 124 35.99 18.69 -62.31
CA VAL A 124 35.40 20.03 -62.11
C VAL A 124 35.79 20.54 -60.74
N THR A 125 36.30 21.78 -60.67
CA THR A 125 36.60 22.47 -59.42
C THR A 125 35.91 23.83 -59.38
N VAL A 126 34.99 24.04 -58.46
CA VAL A 126 34.32 25.33 -58.21
C VAL A 126 35.07 26.09 -57.11
N ARG A 127 35.56 27.29 -57.43
CA ARG A 127 36.32 28.20 -56.56
C ARG A 127 35.63 29.54 -56.32
N GLY A 128 34.48 29.80 -56.94
CA GLY A 128 33.78 31.05 -56.83
C GLY A 128 32.46 31.09 -57.60
N GLY A 129 31.69 32.12 -57.30
CA GLY A 129 30.37 32.45 -57.85
C GLY A 129 29.28 31.40 -57.63
N ASP A 130 28.10 31.70 -58.16
CA ASP A 130 26.88 30.92 -57.96
C ASP A 130 26.48 30.24 -59.27
N SER A 131 26.77 28.94 -59.33
CA SER A 131 26.47 28.10 -60.49
C SER A 131 25.14 27.37 -60.30
N LEU A 132 24.33 27.33 -61.36
CA LEU A 132 23.10 26.55 -61.44
C LEU A 132 23.17 25.59 -62.61
N ILE A 133 23.16 24.29 -62.32
CA ILE A 133 23.21 23.22 -63.31
C ILE A 133 21.92 22.40 -63.23
N ALA A 134 21.24 22.27 -64.38
CA ALA A 134 19.99 21.52 -64.45
C ALA A 134 20.18 20.01 -64.19
N ASN A 135 21.04 19.35 -64.97
CA ASN A 135 21.36 17.93 -64.82
C ASN A 135 22.88 17.71 -64.85
N LEU A 136 23.44 17.10 -63.81
CA LEU A 136 24.87 16.85 -63.66
C LEU A 136 25.14 15.36 -63.50
N ASN A 137 25.84 14.75 -64.46
CA ASN A 137 26.36 13.39 -64.38
C ASN A 137 27.86 13.44 -64.08
N VAL A 138 28.31 12.84 -62.98
CA VAL A 138 29.70 12.86 -62.53
C VAL A 138 30.26 11.44 -62.49
N ASN A 139 31.18 11.15 -63.41
CA ASN A 139 31.98 9.93 -63.44
C ASN A 139 33.40 10.15 -62.91
N GLY A 140 33.94 11.36 -63.13
CA GLY A 140 35.28 11.81 -62.71
C GLY A 140 35.29 12.46 -61.32
N LYS A 141 35.92 13.64 -61.12
CA LYS A 141 35.95 14.32 -59.82
C LYS A 141 35.13 15.60 -59.81
N LEU A 142 34.43 15.86 -58.71
CA LEU A 142 33.74 17.12 -58.43
C LEU A 142 34.27 17.73 -57.13
N ASN A 143 34.90 18.90 -57.22
CA ASN A 143 35.38 19.67 -56.08
C ASN A 143 34.61 21.00 -55.99
N VAL A 144 34.15 21.36 -54.79
CA VAL A 144 33.52 22.66 -54.50
C VAL A 144 34.27 23.29 -53.32
N GLU A 145 35.23 24.16 -53.62
CA GLU A 145 36.15 24.77 -52.66
C GLU A 145 35.64 26.13 -52.11
N ALA A 146 34.87 26.86 -52.93
CA ALA A 146 34.23 28.13 -52.60
C ALA A 146 33.08 28.43 -53.59
N GLY A 147 32.25 29.42 -53.28
CA GLY A 147 31.03 29.71 -54.06
C GLY A 147 29.92 28.68 -53.83
N SER A 148 28.86 28.74 -54.63
CA SER A 148 27.75 27.79 -54.57
C SER A 148 27.56 27.05 -55.89
N LEU A 149 27.33 25.74 -55.80
CA LEU A 149 26.92 24.89 -56.91
C LEU A 149 25.53 24.33 -56.60
N THR A 150 24.50 24.88 -57.23
CA THR A 150 23.14 24.38 -57.18
C THR A 150 22.88 23.41 -58.32
N VAL A 151 22.40 22.21 -57.99
CA VAL A 151 22.08 21.15 -58.94
C VAL A 151 20.61 20.76 -58.83
N ASN A 152 19.88 20.80 -59.95
CA ASN A 152 18.47 20.35 -59.99
C ASN A 152 18.34 18.84 -60.28
N GLY A 153 19.43 18.18 -60.61
CA GLY A 153 19.50 16.74 -60.81
C GLY A 153 20.96 16.33 -60.86
N LEU A 154 21.35 15.35 -60.05
CA LEU A 154 22.73 14.88 -60.00
C LEU A 154 22.78 13.36 -59.95
N ILE A 155 23.67 12.76 -60.72
CA ILE A 155 24.05 11.35 -60.60
C ILE A 155 25.58 11.31 -60.48
N ALA A 156 26.07 11.03 -59.28
CA ALA A 156 27.48 10.75 -59.06
C ALA A 156 27.67 9.23 -59.08
N SER A 157 28.50 8.76 -60.02
CA SER A 157 28.91 7.34 -60.11
C SER A 157 29.68 6.90 -58.87
N ALA A 158 29.98 5.61 -58.77
CA ALA A 158 30.81 5.07 -57.69
C ALA A 158 32.26 5.60 -57.69
N THR A 159 32.75 6.13 -58.81
CA THR A 159 34.10 6.68 -58.95
C THR A 159 34.17 8.21 -58.78
N ALA A 160 33.01 8.87 -58.58
CA ALA A 160 32.84 10.32 -58.72
C ALA A 160 33.59 11.22 -57.70
N LEU A 161 34.15 10.62 -56.64
CA LEU A 161 34.79 11.25 -55.47
C LEU A 161 34.42 12.73 -55.22
N PRO A 162 33.16 13.05 -54.87
CA PRO A 162 32.75 14.44 -54.65
C PRO A 162 33.33 14.99 -53.35
N VAL A 163 33.98 16.17 -53.42
CA VAL A 163 34.56 16.87 -52.27
C VAL A 163 34.00 18.28 -52.19
N VAL A 164 33.50 18.68 -51.01
CA VAL A 164 33.09 20.05 -50.72
C VAL A 164 33.95 20.55 -49.56
N SER A 165 34.69 21.63 -49.75
CA SER A 165 35.70 22.10 -48.79
C SER A 165 35.71 23.62 -48.69
N GLY A 166 36.54 24.17 -47.80
CA GLY A 166 36.69 25.61 -47.63
C GLY A 166 35.38 26.26 -47.19
N ALA A 167 34.86 27.16 -48.02
CA ALA A 167 33.57 27.83 -47.84
C ALA A 167 32.55 27.44 -48.94
N GLY A 168 32.83 26.36 -49.68
CA GLY A 168 32.00 25.87 -50.77
C GLY A 168 30.63 25.37 -50.29
N GLN A 169 29.62 25.56 -51.14
CA GLN A 169 28.26 25.06 -50.92
C GLN A 169 27.81 24.18 -52.09
N LEU A 170 27.42 22.95 -51.81
CA LEU A 170 26.79 22.06 -52.79
C LEU A 170 25.31 21.93 -52.45
N ILE A 171 24.44 22.49 -53.29
CA ILE A 171 23.00 22.62 -53.05
C ILE A 171 22.24 21.66 -53.97
N ASN A 172 21.62 20.64 -53.38
CA ASN A 172 20.88 19.59 -54.08
C ASN A 172 19.40 19.95 -54.14
N ASN A 173 18.95 20.59 -55.22
CA ASN A 173 17.61 21.18 -55.34
C ASN A 173 16.56 20.27 -55.97
N GLY A 174 16.97 19.31 -56.81
CA GLY A 174 16.08 18.24 -57.29
C GLY A 174 16.60 16.86 -56.96
N LYS A 175 16.26 15.85 -57.77
CA LYS A 175 16.60 14.46 -57.46
C LYS A 175 18.10 14.21 -57.64
N CYS A 176 18.83 14.04 -56.54
CA CYS A 176 20.27 13.83 -56.55
C CYS A 176 20.60 12.44 -56.00
N VAL A 177 21.49 11.71 -56.66
CA VAL A 177 21.92 10.35 -56.28
C VAL A 177 23.44 10.28 -56.25
N TYR A 178 23.99 9.91 -55.10
CA TYR A 178 25.41 9.73 -54.89
C TYR A 178 25.72 8.24 -54.67
N ASN A 179 26.35 7.62 -55.66
CA ASN A 179 26.84 6.24 -55.57
C ASN A 179 28.29 6.15 -55.05
N ALA A 180 28.92 7.28 -54.77
CA ALA A 180 30.17 7.44 -54.04
C ALA A 180 29.91 8.12 -52.68
N VAL A 181 30.92 8.19 -51.81
CA VAL A 181 30.85 8.89 -50.52
C VAL A 181 31.24 10.37 -50.71
N PRO A 182 30.32 11.34 -50.61
CA PRO A 182 30.70 12.74 -50.59
C PRO A 182 31.49 13.05 -49.32
N THR A 183 32.58 13.79 -49.46
CA THR A 183 33.40 14.26 -48.33
C THR A 183 33.26 15.77 -48.18
N VAL A 184 32.87 16.22 -47.00
CA VAL A 184 32.65 17.64 -46.68
C VAL A 184 33.64 18.04 -45.58
N LEU A 185 34.40 19.12 -45.80
CA LEU A 185 35.55 19.51 -44.97
C LEU A 185 35.51 21.00 -44.62
N GLY A 186 36.24 21.42 -43.58
CA GLY A 186 36.36 22.83 -43.21
C GLY A 186 35.03 23.45 -42.78
N ASN A 187 34.63 24.57 -43.39
CA ASN A 187 33.37 25.28 -43.13
C ASN A 187 32.34 25.07 -44.26
N ALA A 188 32.56 24.06 -45.12
CA ALA A 188 31.72 23.80 -46.27
C ALA A 188 30.31 23.31 -45.88
N GLN A 189 29.36 23.48 -46.81
CA GLN A 189 27.98 23.07 -46.61
C GLN A 189 27.51 22.11 -47.71
N PHE A 190 26.92 21.01 -47.28
CA PHE A 190 26.16 20.12 -48.14
C PHE A 190 24.68 20.35 -47.86
N VAL A 191 23.98 21.00 -48.78
CA VAL A 191 22.59 21.44 -48.61
C VAL A 191 21.67 20.52 -49.41
N VAL A 192 20.65 19.98 -48.77
CA VAL A 192 19.60 19.17 -49.39
C VAL A 192 18.32 19.99 -49.44
N ASN A 193 17.95 20.47 -50.61
CA ASN A 193 16.74 21.27 -50.86
C ASN A 193 15.66 20.50 -51.64
N GLY A 194 16.02 19.35 -52.23
CA GLY A 194 15.11 18.39 -52.86
C GLY A 194 15.29 16.97 -52.31
N ALA A 195 15.02 15.95 -53.13
CA ALA A 195 15.23 14.55 -52.76
C ALA A 195 16.67 14.11 -53.05
N THR A 196 17.43 13.72 -52.03
CA THR A 196 18.82 13.26 -52.17
C THR A 196 19.01 11.85 -51.63
N GLN A 197 19.66 10.98 -52.39
CA GLN A 197 20.06 9.64 -51.97
C GLN A 197 21.58 9.54 -51.85
N LEU A 198 22.05 9.08 -50.70
CA LEU A 198 23.46 8.85 -50.36
C LEU A 198 23.70 7.35 -50.23
N SER A 199 23.89 6.67 -51.36
CA SER A 199 23.97 5.19 -51.45
C SER A 199 25.16 4.60 -50.70
N LYS A 200 26.23 5.37 -50.52
CA LYS A 200 27.44 4.99 -49.76
C LYS A 200 27.66 5.81 -48.48
N GLY A 201 26.68 6.61 -48.08
CA GLY A 201 26.79 7.51 -46.93
C GLY A 201 27.50 8.82 -47.27
N ILE A 202 27.83 9.59 -46.24
CA ILE A 202 28.49 10.90 -46.32
C ILE A 202 29.46 11.09 -45.14
N SER A 203 30.57 11.78 -45.38
CA SER A 203 31.53 12.14 -44.33
C SER A 203 31.64 13.66 -44.22
N CYS A 204 31.02 14.24 -43.19
CA CYS A 204 31.18 15.65 -42.83
C CYS A 204 32.16 15.77 -41.65
N LYS A 205 33.33 16.37 -41.91
CA LYS A 205 34.40 16.56 -40.93
C LYS A 205 34.52 18.03 -40.51
N ASP A 206 35.36 18.30 -39.52
CA ASP A 206 35.62 19.64 -39.00
C ASP A 206 34.32 20.37 -38.60
N LYS A 207 34.08 21.58 -39.13
CA LYS A 207 32.89 22.40 -38.90
C LYS A 207 31.89 22.30 -40.06
N SER A 208 32.03 21.32 -40.94
CA SER A 208 31.18 21.20 -42.11
C SER A 208 29.78 20.71 -41.74
N ILE A 209 28.77 21.22 -42.45
CA ILE A 209 27.36 21.03 -42.08
C ILE A 209 26.63 20.30 -43.20
N LEU A 210 25.88 19.26 -42.82
CA LEU A 210 24.74 18.77 -43.60
C LEU A 210 23.50 19.59 -43.19
N SER A 211 22.88 20.27 -44.16
CA SER A 211 21.66 21.05 -43.95
C SER A 211 20.54 20.51 -44.82
N VAL A 212 19.40 20.17 -44.22
CA VAL A 212 18.22 19.68 -44.94
C VAL A 212 17.14 20.74 -44.86
N SER A 213 16.81 21.33 -46.00
CA SER A 213 15.85 22.42 -46.14
C SER A 213 14.40 21.95 -46.01
N SER A 214 13.46 22.88 -45.84
CA SER A 214 12.06 22.56 -45.56
C SER A 214 11.45 21.70 -46.66
N LYS A 215 10.73 20.63 -46.29
CA LYS A 215 10.11 19.65 -47.19
C LYS A 215 11.09 18.83 -48.04
N ALA A 216 12.39 18.96 -47.81
CA ALA A 216 13.41 18.15 -48.47
C ALA A 216 13.60 16.81 -47.74
N THR A 217 14.11 15.82 -48.48
CA THR A 217 14.36 14.46 -47.95
C THR A 217 15.77 14.02 -48.31
N VAL A 218 16.51 13.51 -47.33
CA VAL A 218 17.77 12.80 -47.56
C VAL A 218 17.66 11.35 -47.11
N ASP A 219 17.93 10.40 -48.00
CA ASP A 219 18.00 8.97 -47.69
C ASP A 219 19.46 8.50 -47.67
N ILE A 220 19.91 8.04 -46.50
CA ILE A 220 21.29 7.61 -46.24
C ILE A 220 21.31 6.09 -46.05
N LEU A 221 22.00 5.38 -46.95
CA LEU A 221 21.95 3.92 -47.04
C LEU A 221 23.23 3.24 -46.51
N ALA A 222 24.23 3.99 -46.05
CA ALA A 222 25.46 3.42 -45.49
C ALA A 222 26.11 4.36 -44.48
N ASN A 223 27.18 3.88 -43.85
CA ASN A 223 27.84 4.55 -42.73
C ASN A 223 28.12 6.02 -43.01
N SER A 224 27.74 6.87 -42.06
CA SER A 224 27.93 8.32 -42.17
C SER A 224 28.43 8.92 -40.87
N MET A 225 29.17 10.02 -40.99
CA MET A 225 29.77 10.70 -39.85
C MET A 225 29.55 12.20 -39.98
N PHE A 226 29.08 12.82 -38.89
CA PHE A 226 28.83 14.25 -38.81
C PHE A 226 29.58 14.82 -37.60
N ALA A 227 30.69 15.51 -37.86
CA ALA A 227 31.50 16.14 -36.81
C ALA A 227 30.87 17.40 -36.23
N ALA A 228 30.02 18.08 -37.01
CA ALA A 228 29.20 19.21 -36.57
C ALA A 228 27.70 18.84 -36.56
N PRO A 229 26.85 19.61 -35.86
CA PRO A 229 25.42 19.34 -35.81
C PRO A 229 24.76 19.33 -37.18
N VAL A 230 23.92 18.32 -37.45
CA VAL A 230 23.08 18.27 -38.66
C VAL A 230 21.90 19.21 -38.48
N ALA A 231 21.68 20.12 -39.44
CA ALA A 231 20.54 21.03 -39.42
C ALA A 231 19.36 20.43 -40.20
N ILE A 232 18.21 20.28 -39.55
CA ILE A 232 17.00 19.73 -40.17
C ILE A 232 15.89 20.77 -40.05
N ALA A 233 15.53 21.39 -41.17
CA ALA A 233 14.51 22.43 -41.21
C ALA A 233 13.10 21.85 -40.98
N SER A 234 12.11 22.75 -40.90
CA SER A 234 10.73 22.34 -40.62
C SER A 234 10.16 21.46 -41.74
N ASN A 235 9.47 20.39 -41.37
CA ASN A 235 8.90 19.40 -42.30
C ASN A 235 9.93 18.70 -43.21
N ALA A 236 11.22 18.77 -42.89
CA ALA A 236 12.27 18.04 -43.59
C ALA A 236 12.45 16.64 -43.00
N GLU A 237 12.94 15.70 -43.82
CA GLU A 237 13.17 14.31 -43.40
C GLU A 237 14.62 13.86 -43.65
N VAL A 238 15.22 13.28 -42.60
CA VAL A 238 16.44 12.48 -42.69
C VAL A 238 16.06 11.02 -42.51
N LYS A 239 16.23 10.22 -43.56
CA LYS A 239 15.94 8.79 -43.55
C LYS A 239 17.25 8.01 -43.50
N LEU A 240 17.35 7.10 -42.53
CA LEU A 240 18.50 6.26 -42.25
C LEU A 240 18.11 4.81 -42.49
N THR A 241 18.25 4.39 -43.74
CA THR A 241 17.74 3.08 -44.19
C THR A 241 18.64 1.94 -43.73
N SER A 242 19.97 2.15 -43.68
CA SER A 242 20.97 1.17 -43.25
C SER A 242 22.28 1.84 -42.83
N GLY A 243 23.21 1.08 -42.26
CA GLY A 243 24.53 1.56 -41.83
C GLY A 243 24.55 2.16 -40.43
N ASN A 244 25.76 2.47 -39.96
CA ASN A 244 26.02 3.08 -38.66
C ASN A 244 26.30 4.57 -38.85
N HIS A 245 25.52 5.41 -38.19
CA HIS A 245 25.54 6.86 -38.33
C HIS A 245 25.95 7.51 -37.01
N VAL A 246 27.01 8.31 -37.04
CA VAL A 246 27.51 9.03 -35.87
C VAL A 246 27.14 10.50 -36.01
N PHE A 247 26.23 10.95 -35.16
CA PHE A 247 25.79 12.34 -35.08
C PHE A 247 26.45 13.03 -33.89
N ASN A 248 27.27 14.04 -34.16
CA ASN A 248 27.78 14.95 -33.15
C ASN A 248 26.85 16.17 -32.98
N GLY A 249 25.56 15.89 -32.80
CA GLY A 249 24.50 16.88 -32.64
C GLY A 249 23.48 16.87 -33.78
N VAL A 250 22.25 17.22 -33.44
CA VAL A 250 21.14 17.43 -34.39
C VAL A 250 20.41 18.69 -33.97
N ASN A 251 20.13 19.57 -34.92
CA ASN A 251 19.32 20.76 -34.74
C ASN A 251 18.04 20.63 -35.58
N GLY A 252 17.05 19.94 -35.03
CA GLY A 252 15.76 19.70 -35.66
C GLY A 252 14.74 20.77 -35.33
N ALA A 253 14.22 21.44 -36.36
CA ALA A 253 13.12 22.40 -36.24
C ALA A 253 11.76 21.68 -36.07
N THR A 254 10.69 22.46 -35.83
CA THR A 254 9.32 21.94 -35.69
C THR A 254 8.92 21.05 -36.88
N ASN A 255 8.27 19.91 -36.61
CA ASN A 255 7.88 18.91 -37.60
C ASN A 255 9.02 18.29 -38.43
N SER A 256 10.28 18.48 -38.04
CA SER A 256 11.38 17.71 -38.62
C SER A 256 11.25 16.22 -38.25
N LEU A 257 11.66 15.35 -39.17
CA LEU A 257 11.57 13.90 -39.00
C LEU A 257 12.94 13.25 -39.20
N MET A 258 13.34 12.42 -38.25
CA MET A 258 14.43 11.46 -38.41
C MET A 258 13.84 10.05 -38.43
N THR A 259 13.84 9.40 -39.59
CA THR A 259 13.32 8.05 -39.77
C THR A 259 14.48 7.03 -39.76
N ILE A 260 14.46 6.07 -38.85
CA ILE A 260 15.49 5.04 -38.69
C ILE A 260 14.88 3.66 -39.00
N ILE A 261 15.17 3.11 -40.18
CA ILE A 261 14.55 1.84 -40.60
C ILE A 261 15.39 0.65 -40.13
N ASN A 262 16.58 0.45 -40.71
CA ASN A 262 17.52 -0.59 -40.29
C ASN A 262 18.93 -0.02 -40.01
N GLY A 263 19.04 1.31 -39.92
CA GLY A 263 20.27 1.97 -39.51
C GLY A 263 20.47 1.96 -37.99
N ALA A 264 21.70 2.22 -37.56
CA ALA A 264 22.04 2.52 -36.17
C ALA A 264 22.48 3.97 -36.04
N VAL A 265 21.99 4.67 -35.02
CA VAL A 265 22.30 6.08 -34.76
C VAL A 265 22.97 6.22 -33.40
N SER A 266 24.13 6.90 -33.36
CA SER A 266 24.76 7.33 -32.11
C SER A 266 24.68 8.85 -32.00
N MET A 267 23.96 9.36 -31.01
CA MET A 267 23.89 10.79 -30.68
C MET A 267 24.93 11.11 -29.58
N ASN A 268 26.07 11.65 -30.00
CA ASN A 268 27.24 11.84 -29.13
C ASN A 268 27.41 13.27 -28.60
N ALA A 269 26.58 14.21 -29.06
CA ALA A 269 26.54 15.57 -28.57
C ALA A 269 25.08 16.03 -28.41
N PRO A 270 24.84 17.16 -27.73
CA PRO A 270 23.50 17.63 -27.48
C PRO A 270 22.69 17.77 -28.76
N SER A 271 21.46 17.25 -28.73
CA SER A 271 20.62 17.14 -29.92
C SER A 271 19.19 17.59 -29.61
N THR A 272 18.57 18.30 -30.54
CA THR A 272 17.14 18.60 -30.53
C THR A 272 16.52 17.92 -31.74
N CYS A 273 15.59 17.00 -31.50
CA CYS A 273 14.84 16.33 -32.56
C CYS A 273 13.35 16.58 -32.33
N HIS A 274 12.62 16.95 -33.37
CA HIS A 274 11.17 17.05 -33.23
C HIS A 274 10.53 15.67 -33.24
N THR A 275 10.74 14.87 -34.30
CA THR A 275 10.28 13.48 -34.34
C THR A 275 11.43 12.53 -34.67
N VAL A 276 11.59 11.47 -33.87
CA VAL A 276 12.42 10.31 -34.20
C VAL A 276 11.52 9.10 -34.37
N ASP A 277 11.54 8.46 -35.53
CA ASP A 277 10.69 7.33 -35.87
C ASP A 277 11.50 6.09 -36.23
N LEU A 278 11.49 5.09 -35.36
CA LEU A 278 12.14 3.80 -35.54
C LEU A 278 11.10 2.76 -36.01
N THR A 279 10.72 2.85 -37.28
CA THR A 279 9.66 2.00 -37.88
C THR A 279 10.12 0.57 -38.21
N GLY A 280 11.43 0.32 -38.32
CA GLY A 280 12.00 -1.00 -38.63
C GLY A 280 12.78 -1.63 -37.48
N ALA A 281 13.87 -2.35 -37.80
CA ALA A 281 14.81 -2.92 -36.83
C ALA A 281 15.93 -1.94 -36.43
N GLY A 282 15.71 -0.64 -36.64
CA GLY A 282 16.67 0.42 -36.40
C GLY A 282 17.04 0.55 -34.92
N SER A 283 18.15 1.23 -34.66
CA SER A 283 18.62 1.48 -33.29
C SER A 283 19.05 2.91 -33.08
N ILE A 284 18.83 3.39 -31.86
CA ILE A 284 19.31 4.68 -31.39
C ILE A 284 20.05 4.52 -30.05
N LEU A 285 21.23 5.14 -29.97
CA LEU A 285 22.03 5.29 -28.76
C LEU A 285 22.16 6.78 -28.43
N VAL A 286 21.67 7.17 -27.26
CA VAL A 286 21.77 8.53 -26.72
C VAL A 286 22.87 8.57 -25.67
N ASN A 287 24.02 9.19 -26.00
CA ASN A 287 25.18 9.32 -25.10
C ASN A 287 25.32 10.72 -24.48
N SER A 288 24.57 11.69 -25.01
CA SER A 288 24.59 13.10 -24.58
C SER A 288 23.17 13.66 -24.50
N ASN A 289 22.99 14.79 -23.83
CA ASN A 289 21.70 15.43 -23.58
C ASN A 289 20.90 15.68 -24.86
N SER A 290 19.87 14.89 -25.08
CA SER A 290 19.04 14.92 -26.27
C SER A 290 17.58 15.20 -25.91
N VAL A 291 17.04 16.27 -26.49
CA VAL A 291 15.63 16.64 -26.35
C VAL A 291 14.90 16.11 -27.56
N ILE A 292 13.94 15.21 -27.33
CA ILE A 292 13.13 14.61 -28.38
C ILE A 292 11.66 14.93 -28.07
N ASN A 293 10.99 15.62 -28.99
CA ASN A 293 9.57 15.94 -28.77
C ASN A 293 8.71 14.68 -28.94
N THR A 294 8.91 13.93 -30.02
CA THR A 294 8.20 12.69 -30.30
C THR A 294 9.17 11.57 -30.62
N ILE A 295 9.05 10.42 -29.96
CA ILE A 295 9.78 9.20 -30.33
C ILE A 295 8.82 8.03 -30.53
N LYS A 296 8.94 7.34 -31.66
CA LYS A 296 8.21 6.11 -31.94
C LYS A 296 9.20 5.00 -32.18
N ALA A 297 9.01 3.86 -31.55
CA ALA A 297 9.91 2.72 -31.68
C ALA A 297 9.13 1.41 -31.75
N ALA A 298 9.22 0.73 -32.90
CA ALA A 298 8.65 -0.61 -33.09
C ALA A 298 9.31 -1.63 -32.15
N ALA A 299 8.63 -2.74 -31.86
CA ALA A 299 9.16 -3.78 -30.95
C ALA A 299 10.48 -4.42 -31.44
N THR A 300 10.76 -4.34 -32.75
CA THR A 300 11.99 -4.82 -33.39
C THR A 300 13.18 -3.85 -33.29
N SER A 301 12.95 -2.62 -32.84
CA SER A 301 13.98 -1.59 -32.72
C SER A 301 14.75 -1.69 -31.39
N GLN A 302 15.82 -0.91 -31.24
CA GLN A 302 16.56 -0.77 -29.99
C GLN A 302 16.67 0.70 -29.58
N VAL A 303 16.32 1.00 -28.33
CA VAL A 303 16.48 2.33 -27.74
C VAL A 303 17.39 2.22 -26.54
N ASN A 304 18.59 2.81 -26.64
CA ASN A 304 19.61 2.76 -25.60
C ASN A 304 19.97 4.17 -25.16
N VAL A 305 20.11 4.38 -23.85
CA VAL A 305 20.66 5.60 -23.25
C VAL A 305 21.80 5.18 -22.33
N ALA A 306 22.98 5.76 -22.50
CA ALA A 306 24.19 5.35 -21.78
C ALA A 306 25.02 6.56 -21.37
N SER A 307 26.12 6.33 -20.64
CA SER A 307 27.00 7.40 -20.14
C SER A 307 26.21 8.45 -19.35
N ALA A 308 26.39 9.74 -19.64
CA ALA A 308 25.60 10.84 -19.07
C ALA A 308 24.45 11.26 -19.99
N GLY A 309 24.01 10.39 -20.91
CA GLY A 309 22.94 10.66 -21.84
C GLY A 309 21.62 10.99 -21.12
N LEU A 310 20.98 12.08 -21.53
CA LEU A 310 19.64 12.44 -21.11
C LEU A 310 18.70 12.30 -22.30
N LEU A 311 17.70 11.42 -22.20
CA LEU A 311 16.57 11.37 -23.11
C LEU A 311 15.43 12.19 -22.50
N ASN A 312 15.25 13.43 -22.96
CA ASN A 312 14.19 14.30 -22.51
C ASN A 312 13.01 14.27 -23.50
N ILE A 313 11.87 13.74 -23.06
CA ILE A 313 10.65 13.57 -23.85
C ILE A 313 9.73 14.76 -23.60
N ASN A 314 9.58 15.65 -24.58
CA ASN A 314 8.78 16.87 -24.45
C ASN A 314 7.32 16.74 -24.92
N GLY A 315 7.01 15.76 -25.76
CA GLY A 315 5.68 15.52 -26.31
C GLY A 315 5.23 14.09 -26.04
N ASN A 316 5.36 13.20 -27.03
CA ASN A 316 4.83 11.84 -26.96
C ASN A 316 5.91 10.79 -27.28
N ALA A 317 6.10 9.83 -26.38
CA ALA A 317 6.87 8.63 -26.68
C ALA A 317 5.95 7.40 -26.81
N ASP A 318 6.13 6.61 -27.86
CA ASP A 318 5.55 5.27 -28.03
C ASP A 318 6.69 4.27 -28.33
N ILE A 319 7.28 3.74 -27.27
CA ILE A 319 8.44 2.86 -27.30
C ILE A 319 7.99 1.44 -26.99
N LYS A 320 7.74 0.65 -28.05
CA LYS A 320 7.38 -0.78 -27.96
C LYS A 320 8.60 -1.69 -27.88
N ALA A 321 9.79 -1.15 -28.19
CA ALA A 321 11.09 -1.76 -27.94
C ALA A 321 11.47 -1.71 -26.45
N ILE A 322 12.40 -2.57 -26.04
CA ILE A 322 13.01 -2.45 -24.71
C ILE A 322 13.84 -1.17 -24.66
N LEU A 323 13.63 -0.37 -23.62
CA LEU A 323 14.47 0.79 -23.31
C LEU A 323 15.59 0.37 -22.36
N ASN A 324 16.85 0.44 -22.81
CA ASN A 324 18.00 0.11 -21.97
C ASN A 324 18.68 1.39 -21.45
N LEU A 325 18.85 1.49 -20.14
CA LEU A 325 19.54 2.59 -19.48
C LEU A 325 20.79 2.06 -18.76
N LYS A 326 21.95 2.66 -19.02
CA LYS A 326 23.24 2.27 -18.42
C LYS A 326 23.96 3.47 -17.80
N ASP A 327 24.98 3.17 -16.99
CA ASP A 327 25.86 4.17 -16.36
C ASP A 327 25.07 5.21 -15.52
N THR A 328 25.06 6.47 -15.94
CA THR A 328 24.36 7.60 -15.29
C THR A 328 23.23 8.15 -16.19
N ALA A 329 22.72 7.33 -17.11
CA ALA A 329 21.71 7.73 -18.08
C ALA A 329 20.41 8.16 -17.42
N ASN A 330 19.78 9.20 -17.96
CA ASN A 330 18.53 9.73 -17.44
C ASN A 330 17.45 9.75 -18.53
N VAL A 331 16.23 9.42 -18.12
CA VAL A 331 15.02 9.67 -18.92
C VAL A 331 14.15 10.64 -18.15
N VAL A 332 13.79 11.75 -18.80
CA VAL A 332 12.88 12.74 -18.22
C VAL A 332 11.67 12.85 -19.12
N VAL A 333 10.49 12.58 -18.55
CA VAL A 333 9.21 12.88 -19.19
C VAL A 333 8.82 14.27 -18.73
N ALA A 334 8.88 15.24 -19.66
CA ALA A 334 8.64 16.64 -19.34
C ALA A 334 7.20 16.90 -18.90
N ALA A 335 6.94 18.09 -18.36
CA ALA A 335 5.61 18.45 -17.88
C ALA A 335 4.58 18.36 -19.02
N LYS A 336 3.42 17.74 -18.74
CA LYS A 336 2.34 17.47 -19.72
C LYS A 336 2.71 16.52 -20.87
N ALA A 337 3.90 15.95 -20.89
CA ALA A 337 4.30 14.95 -21.87
C ALA A 337 3.77 13.55 -21.50
N THR A 338 3.69 12.66 -22.49
CA THR A 338 3.30 11.27 -22.30
C THR A 338 4.39 10.34 -22.80
N ALA A 339 4.88 9.43 -21.96
CA ALA A 339 5.82 8.40 -22.34
C ALA A 339 5.21 7.01 -22.18
N ASN A 340 5.02 6.31 -23.30
CA ASN A 340 4.60 4.91 -23.33
C ASN A 340 5.82 4.01 -23.53
N LEU A 341 6.37 3.50 -22.43
CA LEU A 341 7.50 2.56 -22.40
C LEU A 341 6.98 1.11 -22.41
N LEU A 342 6.27 0.75 -23.48
CA LEU A 342 5.50 -0.50 -23.59
C LEU A 342 6.35 -1.74 -23.83
N GLY A 343 7.60 -1.58 -24.28
CA GLY A 343 8.54 -2.69 -24.44
C GLY A 343 9.21 -3.14 -23.15
N GLY A 344 9.04 -2.40 -22.06
CA GLY A 344 9.77 -2.61 -20.81
C GLY A 344 11.02 -1.74 -20.71
N VAL A 345 11.58 -1.72 -19.50
CA VAL A 345 12.75 -0.91 -19.15
C VAL A 345 13.79 -1.80 -18.47
N ASN A 346 15.04 -1.71 -18.93
CA ASN A 346 16.17 -2.32 -18.27
C ASN A 346 17.16 -1.23 -17.86
N SER A 347 17.11 -0.84 -16.59
CA SER A 347 17.97 0.19 -16.01
C SER A 347 18.97 -0.46 -15.04
N VAL A 348 20.25 -0.16 -15.27
CA VAL A 348 21.37 -0.62 -14.44
C VAL A 348 22.20 0.56 -13.93
N ALA A 349 23.07 0.30 -12.95
CA ALA A 349 23.96 1.29 -12.34
C ALA A 349 23.20 2.49 -11.73
N GLN A 350 23.58 3.72 -12.08
CA GLN A 350 23.02 4.97 -11.55
C GLN A 350 22.01 5.61 -12.51
N SER A 351 21.41 4.83 -13.41
CA SER A 351 20.43 5.34 -14.37
C SER A 351 19.05 5.55 -13.76
N GLN A 352 18.36 6.62 -14.14
CA GLN A 352 17.10 7.06 -13.52
C GLN A 352 16.01 7.43 -14.53
N ILE A 353 14.75 7.27 -14.11
CA ILE A 353 13.57 7.77 -14.81
C ILE A 353 12.85 8.80 -13.93
N GLN A 354 12.47 9.92 -14.53
CA GLN A 354 11.72 10.99 -13.88
C GLN A 354 10.46 11.36 -14.69
N ALA A 355 9.33 11.50 -14.02
CA ALA A 355 8.07 11.96 -14.59
C ALA A 355 7.73 13.33 -13.97
N MET A 356 7.82 14.41 -14.75
CA MET A 356 7.59 15.77 -14.27
C MET A 356 6.10 16.09 -14.08
N ASP A 357 5.78 17.31 -13.64
CA ASP A 357 4.41 17.71 -13.30
C ASP A 357 3.40 17.48 -14.43
N ASN A 358 2.26 16.87 -14.13
CA ASN A 358 1.18 16.54 -15.07
C ASN A 358 1.60 15.64 -16.25
N SER A 359 2.75 14.97 -16.15
CA SER A 359 3.17 14.00 -17.17
C SER A 359 2.49 12.64 -16.97
N ILE A 360 2.49 11.83 -18.03
CA ILE A 360 2.03 10.44 -17.99
C ILE A 360 3.20 9.52 -18.33
N LEU A 361 3.52 8.58 -17.43
CA LEU A 361 4.54 7.55 -17.60
C LEU A 361 3.87 6.18 -17.58
N ASN A 362 3.76 5.55 -18.74
CA ASN A 362 3.23 4.20 -18.88
C ASN A 362 4.39 3.22 -19.02
N MET A 363 4.46 2.24 -18.13
CA MET A 363 5.52 1.23 -18.08
C MET A 363 4.90 -0.13 -18.34
N GLY A 364 5.22 -0.72 -19.50
CA GLY A 364 4.73 -2.02 -19.93
C GLY A 364 5.71 -3.15 -19.65
N LYS A 365 5.24 -4.40 -19.67
CA LYS A 365 6.09 -5.61 -19.60
C LYS A 365 7.05 -5.57 -18.40
N THR A 366 8.24 -6.16 -18.54
CA THR A 366 9.23 -6.19 -17.46
C THR A 366 9.97 -4.87 -17.37
N CYS A 367 9.92 -4.25 -16.20
CA CYS A 367 10.66 -3.04 -15.86
C CYS A 367 11.54 -3.28 -14.65
N SER A 368 12.87 -3.23 -14.83
CA SER A 368 13.86 -3.31 -13.75
C SER A 368 14.57 -1.96 -13.64
N LEU A 369 14.48 -1.35 -12.46
CA LEU A 369 15.00 -0.01 -12.22
C LEU A 369 16.02 -0.04 -11.08
N SER A 370 17.22 0.50 -11.34
CA SER A 370 18.32 0.50 -10.38
C SER A 370 18.36 1.75 -9.50
N GLN A 371 17.63 2.82 -9.85
CA GLN A 371 17.48 4.06 -9.09
C GLN A 371 16.01 4.38 -8.80
N PRO A 372 15.72 5.26 -7.82
CA PRO A 372 14.35 5.63 -7.51
C PRO A 372 13.68 6.32 -8.70
N ILE A 373 12.40 5.99 -8.95
CA ILE A 373 11.57 6.77 -9.87
C ILE A 373 11.18 8.07 -9.17
N ILE A 374 11.37 9.21 -9.83
CA ILE A 374 10.95 10.52 -9.31
C ILE A 374 9.67 10.96 -10.02
N MET A 375 8.65 11.33 -9.26
CA MET A 375 7.38 11.80 -9.80
C MET A 375 6.99 13.18 -9.26
N GLY A 376 6.73 14.10 -10.18
CA GLY A 376 6.23 15.45 -9.92
C GLY A 376 4.76 15.50 -9.52
N LYS A 377 4.24 16.72 -9.41
CA LYS A 377 2.84 16.99 -9.01
C LYS A 377 1.87 16.56 -10.10
N GLN A 378 0.78 15.89 -9.73
CA GLN A 378 -0.25 15.39 -10.67
C GLN A 378 0.32 14.51 -11.80
N ALA A 379 1.56 14.03 -11.68
CA ALA A 379 2.11 13.06 -12.59
C ALA A 379 1.38 11.72 -12.40
N VAL A 380 1.12 11.01 -13.50
CA VAL A 380 0.48 9.70 -13.49
C VAL A 380 1.47 8.66 -13.97
N MET A 381 1.71 7.64 -13.15
CA MET A 381 2.48 6.47 -13.53
C MET A 381 1.55 5.26 -13.60
N ASN A 382 1.59 4.54 -14.72
CA ASN A 382 0.84 3.31 -14.92
C ASN A 382 1.83 2.15 -15.11
N ALA A 383 1.95 1.27 -14.12
CA ALA A 383 2.71 0.03 -14.21
C ALA A 383 1.79 -1.09 -14.72
N VAL A 384 1.81 -1.37 -16.02
CA VAL A 384 0.84 -2.22 -16.71
C VAL A 384 1.50 -3.49 -17.25
N GLU A 385 0.96 -4.65 -16.88
CA GLU A 385 1.44 -5.98 -17.28
C GLU A 385 2.90 -6.27 -16.87
N GLY A 386 3.25 -7.54 -16.75
CA GLY A 386 4.64 -7.95 -16.50
C GLY A 386 5.16 -7.69 -15.08
N THR A 387 6.47 -7.68 -14.91
CA THR A 387 7.15 -7.60 -13.60
C THR A 387 7.88 -6.27 -13.44
N HIS A 388 7.60 -5.55 -12.36
CA HIS A 388 8.13 -4.23 -12.04
C HIS A 388 8.97 -4.32 -10.77
N GLN A 389 10.29 -4.20 -10.91
CA GLN A 389 11.26 -4.26 -9.82
C GLN A 389 11.76 -2.84 -9.50
N TRP A 390 11.28 -2.30 -8.37
CA TRP A 390 11.67 -0.98 -7.89
C TRP A 390 12.76 -1.13 -6.84
N THR A 391 13.99 -1.34 -7.31
CA THR A 391 15.13 -1.69 -6.44
C THR A 391 15.45 -0.60 -5.43
N GLN A 392 15.30 0.67 -5.81
CA GLN A 392 15.50 1.84 -4.95
C GLN A 392 14.21 2.62 -4.69
N GLY A 393 13.05 1.97 -4.93
CA GLY A 393 11.74 2.52 -4.62
C GLY A 393 11.26 3.66 -5.54
N ILE A 394 10.34 4.46 -5.03
CA ILE A 394 9.67 5.56 -5.74
C ILE A 394 9.58 6.76 -4.81
N THR A 395 9.83 7.96 -5.33
CA THR A 395 9.58 9.21 -4.62
C THR A 395 8.60 10.07 -5.40
N SER A 396 7.37 10.17 -4.88
CA SER A 396 6.31 10.92 -5.54
C SER A 396 5.72 12.05 -4.67
N GLN A 397 5.24 13.10 -5.34
CA GLN A 397 4.53 14.20 -4.69
C GLN A 397 3.11 13.77 -4.24
N PRO A 398 2.52 14.40 -3.20
CA PRO A 398 1.25 13.95 -2.60
C PRO A 398 0.06 13.78 -3.55
N ASN A 399 -0.01 14.56 -4.64
CA ASN A 399 -1.10 14.53 -5.62
C ASN A 399 -0.74 13.79 -6.92
N SER A 400 0.40 13.09 -6.96
CA SER A 400 0.71 12.14 -8.05
C SER A 400 -0.14 10.88 -7.92
N ILE A 401 -0.31 10.15 -9.03
CA ILE A 401 -1.10 8.93 -9.08
C ILE A 401 -0.22 7.80 -9.59
N VAL A 402 -0.17 6.69 -8.85
CA VAL A 402 0.45 5.45 -9.29
C VAL A 402 -0.63 4.39 -9.43
N ASN A 403 -0.83 3.90 -10.64
CA ASN A 403 -1.77 2.82 -10.94
C ASN A 403 -1.01 1.54 -11.25
N ILE A 404 -1.36 0.46 -10.56
CA ILE A 404 -0.84 -0.88 -10.82
C ILE A 404 -1.91 -1.64 -11.60
N GLY A 405 -1.63 -1.91 -12.87
CA GLY A 405 -2.54 -2.58 -13.81
C GLY A 405 -2.77 -4.06 -13.48
N SER A 406 -3.74 -4.64 -14.18
CA SER A 406 -4.00 -6.08 -14.12
C SER A 406 -2.78 -6.88 -14.59
N ASN A 407 -2.54 -8.03 -13.99
CA ASN A 407 -1.41 -8.91 -14.29
C ASN A 407 -0.02 -8.28 -14.06
N SER A 408 0.06 -7.13 -13.39
CA SER A 408 1.32 -6.53 -12.97
C SER A 408 1.79 -7.14 -11.65
N LYS A 409 3.07 -7.53 -11.60
CA LYS A 409 3.76 -7.95 -10.38
C LYS A 409 4.75 -6.88 -9.98
N VAL A 410 4.52 -6.19 -8.88
CA VAL A 410 5.37 -5.12 -8.36
C VAL A 410 6.11 -5.60 -7.13
N THR A 411 7.42 -5.37 -7.10
CA THR A 411 8.23 -5.56 -5.90
C THR A 411 8.92 -4.25 -5.56
N ALA A 412 8.54 -3.65 -4.43
CA ALA A 412 9.18 -2.47 -3.87
C ALA A 412 10.26 -2.91 -2.86
N ASN A 413 11.53 -2.75 -3.22
CA ASN A 413 12.65 -3.27 -2.42
C ASN A 413 13.33 -2.20 -1.56
N LYS A 414 12.81 -0.98 -1.50
CA LYS A 414 13.31 0.15 -0.72
C LYS A 414 12.18 1.13 -0.42
N ASP A 415 12.53 2.23 0.24
CA ASP A 415 11.60 3.29 0.61
C ASP A 415 10.79 3.77 -0.59
N CYS A 416 9.47 3.77 -0.42
CA CYS A 416 8.54 4.27 -1.40
C CYS A 416 7.69 5.37 -0.78
N LYS A 417 7.48 6.44 -1.52
CA LYS A 417 6.57 7.52 -1.16
C LYS A 417 5.60 7.71 -2.30
N PHE A 418 4.34 7.38 -2.04
CA PHE A 418 3.24 7.52 -2.99
C PHE A 418 2.39 8.75 -2.66
N GLY A 419 1.83 9.36 -3.70
CA GLY A 419 0.68 10.23 -3.61
C GLY A 419 -0.55 9.33 -3.45
N ILE A 420 -1.27 9.10 -4.53
CA ILE A 420 -2.35 8.11 -4.62
C ILE A 420 -1.79 6.80 -5.17
N LEU A 421 -2.23 5.66 -4.62
CA LEU A 421 -1.86 4.33 -5.09
C LEU A 421 -3.12 3.51 -5.38
N ASN A 422 -3.29 3.07 -6.62
CA ASN A 422 -4.45 2.29 -7.07
C ASN A 422 -4.01 0.92 -7.57
N LEU A 423 -4.68 -0.13 -7.10
CA LEU A 423 -4.41 -1.52 -7.45
C LEU A 423 -5.59 -2.10 -8.23
N ALA A 424 -5.37 -2.44 -9.49
CA ALA A 424 -6.37 -3.08 -10.35
C ALA A 424 -6.59 -4.55 -9.96
N SER A 425 -7.69 -5.14 -10.42
CA SER A 425 -7.94 -6.57 -10.20
C SER A 425 -6.85 -7.42 -10.87
N GLY A 426 -6.37 -8.44 -10.17
CA GLY A 426 -5.27 -9.30 -10.64
C GLY A 426 -3.86 -8.69 -10.52
N SER A 427 -3.73 -7.49 -9.95
CA SER A 427 -2.41 -6.93 -9.61
C SER A 427 -1.82 -7.63 -8.38
N ASN A 428 -0.49 -7.74 -8.30
CA ASN A 428 0.22 -8.29 -7.17
C ASN A 428 1.34 -7.32 -6.74
N VAL A 429 1.22 -6.75 -5.55
CA VAL A 429 2.17 -5.79 -5.00
C VAL A 429 2.77 -6.38 -3.73
N ASN A 430 4.09 -6.52 -3.70
CA ASN A 430 4.85 -6.86 -2.49
C ASN A 430 5.78 -5.71 -2.11
N ILE A 431 5.56 -5.15 -0.93
CA ILE A 431 6.48 -4.20 -0.28
C ILE A 431 7.47 -5.04 0.52
N ASN A 432 8.70 -5.15 0.05
CA ASN A 432 9.65 -6.17 0.49
C ASN A 432 10.83 -5.63 1.32
N SER A 433 11.01 -4.30 1.37
CA SER A 433 11.96 -3.66 2.29
C SER A 433 11.68 -2.16 2.42
N GLY A 434 12.27 -1.52 3.43
CA GLY A 434 12.16 -0.07 3.64
C GLY A 434 10.80 0.36 4.16
N THR A 435 10.54 1.67 4.07
CA THR A 435 9.28 2.29 4.47
C THR A 435 8.50 2.76 3.26
N THR A 436 7.30 2.21 3.08
CA THR A 436 6.32 2.69 2.11
C THR A 436 5.31 3.61 2.78
N VAL A 437 5.29 4.88 2.39
CA VAL A 437 4.32 5.89 2.83
C VAL A 437 3.35 6.20 1.70
N VAL A 438 2.05 5.97 1.92
CA VAL A 438 0.99 6.42 1.00
C VAL A 438 0.36 7.68 1.57
N GLN A 439 0.60 8.82 0.92
CA GLN A 439 0.16 10.14 1.39
C GLN A 439 -1.28 10.47 1.00
N GLY A 440 -1.72 9.98 -0.14
CA GLY A 440 -3.08 10.00 -0.64
C GLY A 440 -3.76 8.65 -0.44
N ALA A 441 -4.91 8.45 -1.10
CA ALA A 441 -5.67 7.22 -0.94
C ALA A 441 -4.90 6.00 -1.48
N LEU A 442 -4.91 4.90 -0.72
CA LEU A 442 -4.66 3.56 -1.24
C LEU A 442 -6.00 2.92 -1.57
N THR A 443 -6.23 2.61 -2.85
CA THR A 443 -7.42 1.86 -3.26
C THR A 443 -7.05 0.56 -3.94
N SER A 444 -7.72 -0.53 -3.60
CA SER A 444 -7.54 -1.80 -4.28
C SER A 444 -8.85 -2.36 -4.82
N SER A 445 -8.75 -3.10 -5.92
CA SER A 445 -9.84 -3.88 -6.47
C SER A 445 -9.89 -5.27 -5.83
N THR A 446 -11.03 -5.95 -5.95
CA THR A 446 -11.14 -7.37 -5.58
C THR A 446 -10.13 -8.19 -6.39
N ASN A 447 -9.62 -9.29 -5.81
CA ASN A 447 -8.62 -10.18 -6.40
C ASN A 447 -7.24 -9.54 -6.72
N SER A 448 -6.96 -8.35 -6.20
CA SER A 448 -5.56 -7.89 -6.09
C SER A 448 -4.87 -8.57 -4.90
N ALA A 449 -3.55 -8.59 -4.89
CA ALA A 449 -2.75 -9.03 -3.74
C ALA A 449 -1.87 -7.87 -3.27
N LEU A 450 -1.94 -7.56 -1.97
CA LEU A 450 -1.09 -6.57 -1.32
C LEU A 450 -0.42 -7.23 -0.10
N ALA A 451 0.90 -7.39 -0.19
CA ALA A 451 1.72 -7.96 0.86
C ALA A 451 2.79 -6.97 1.33
N VAL A 452 3.10 -7.03 2.62
CA VAL A 452 4.21 -6.29 3.25
C VAL A 452 5.11 -7.32 3.93
N THR A 453 6.39 -7.32 3.59
CA THR A 453 7.38 -8.31 4.02
C THR A 453 8.67 -7.59 4.39
N ASN A 454 9.20 -7.78 5.60
CA ASN A 454 10.42 -7.10 6.09
C ASN A 454 10.42 -5.57 5.88
N ALA A 455 9.25 -4.94 5.94
CA ALA A 455 9.05 -3.55 5.55
C ALA A 455 7.97 -2.86 6.39
N VAL A 456 7.90 -1.54 6.30
CA VAL A 456 6.85 -0.73 6.93
C VAL A 456 5.87 -0.22 5.88
N LEU A 457 4.58 -0.41 6.09
CA LEU A 457 3.50 0.26 5.36
C LEU A 457 2.89 1.34 6.27
N ASN A 458 2.92 2.60 5.85
CA ASN A 458 2.25 3.70 6.53
C ASN A 458 1.19 4.34 5.61
N LEU A 459 -0.08 4.28 6.03
CA LEU A 459 -1.21 4.88 5.33
C LEU A 459 -1.62 6.19 6.02
N LYS A 460 -1.41 7.32 5.33
CA LYS A 460 -1.65 8.67 5.87
C LYS A 460 -2.92 9.35 5.37
N ALA A 461 -3.67 8.69 4.48
CA ALA A 461 -4.95 9.19 3.98
C ALA A 461 -5.97 8.05 3.84
N THR A 462 -7.24 8.44 3.68
CA THR A 462 -8.36 7.51 3.63
C THR A 462 -8.15 6.44 2.56
N SER A 463 -8.15 5.18 2.97
CA SER A 463 -7.79 4.05 2.12
C SER A 463 -8.87 2.97 2.15
N VAL A 464 -9.14 2.34 1.01
CA VAL A 464 -10.13 1.27 0.86
C VAL A 464 -9.46 0.07 0.17
N ILE A 465 -9.22 -0.97 0.94
CA ILE A 465 -8.52 -2.17 0.49
C ILE A 465 -9.56 -3.29 0.34
N LYS A 466 -9.90 -3.62 -0.91
CA LYS A 466 -10.87 -4.67 -1.27
C LYS A 466 -10.22 -6.05 -1.43
N SER A 467 -8.91 -6.13 -1.27
CA SER A 467 -8.12 -7.36 -1.27
C SER A 467 -7.64 -7.71 0.12
N ALA A 468 -7.30 -8.98 0.34
CA ALA A 468 -6.69 -9.39 1.61
C ALA A 468 -5.34 -8.68 1.76
N LEU A 469 -5.15 -7.99 2.89
CA LEU A 469 -3.87 -7.37 3.25
C LEU A 469 -3.03 -8.39 4.03
N ALA A 470 -1.84 -8.73 3.53
CA ALA A 470 -0.91 -9.62 4.22
C ALA A 470 0.25 -8.84 4.84
N ILE A 471 0.42 -8.95 6.17
CA ILE A 471 1.54 -8.36 6.90
C ILE A 471 2.44 -9.50 7.41
N ASN A 472 3.45 -9.84 6.61
CA ASN A 472 4.33 -10.99 6.80
C ASN A 472 5.40 -10.74 7.90
N ALA A 473 6.30 -11.69 8.11
CA ALA A 473 7.33 -11.62 9.14
C ALA A 473 8.16 -10.33 9.07
N ASN A 474 8.50 -9.78 10.25
CA ASN A 474 9.27 -8.54 10.42
C ASN A 474 8.67 -7.30 9.73
N ALA A 475 7.41 -7.36 9.30
CA ALA A 475 6.72 -6.22 8.72
C ALA A 475 5.98 -5.39 9.77
N LYS A 476 5.69 -4.14 9.44
CA LYS A 476 4.87 -3.25 10.26
C LYS A 476 3.82 -2.54 9.42
N ALA A 477 2.60 -2.47 9.92
CA ALA A 477 1.54 -1.63 9.35
C ALA A 477 1.24 -0.46 10.31
N ILE A 478 1.13 0.75 9.78
CA ILE A 478 0.77 1.96 10.52
C ILE A 478 -0.43 2.59 9.81
N PHE A 479 -1.54 2.72 10.52
CA PHE A 479 -2.77 3.31 10.02
C PHE A 479 -3.02 4.67 10.69
N ASP A 480 -2.50 5.73 10.05
CA ASP A 480 -2.57 7.13 10.51
C ASP A 480 -3.85 7.85 10.03
N SER A 481 -4.68 7.19 9.24
CA SER A 481 -5.93 7.73 8.68
C SER A 481 -7.00 6.63 8.63
N LYS A 482 -8.22 6.98 8.18
CA LYS A 482 -9.29 6.00 7.98
C LYS A 482 -8.85 4.88 6.99
N VAL A 483 -8.97 3.62 7.38
CA VAL A 483 -8.70 2.46 6.52
C VAL A 483 -9.86 1.47 6.59
N ASP A 484 -10.43 1.12 5.42
CA ASP A 484 -11.45 0.09 5.29
C ASP A 484 -10.82 -1.16 4.65
N LEU A 485 -10.68 -2.25 5.42
CA LEU A 485 -10.17 -3.55 5.00
C LEU A 485 -11.33 -4.50 4.71
N LEU A 486 -11.84 -4.49 3.47
CA LEU A 486 -13.09 -5.18 3.12
C LEU A 486 -12.93 -6.70 3.00
N ALA A 487 -11.73 -7.19 2.69
CA ALA A 487 -11.42 -8.61 2.59
C ALA A 487 -10.58 -9.13 3.78
N GLY A 488 -10.46 -8.34 4.85
CA GLY A 488 -9.73 -8.70 6.05
C GLY A 488 -8.21 -8.50 5.97
N ILE A 489 -7.54 -8.96 7.02
CA ILE A 489 -6.09 -8.87 7.20
C ILE A 489 -5.54 -10.19 7.74
N ALA A 490 -4.37 -10.61 7.23
CA ALA A 490 -3.62 -11.74 7.72
C ALA A 490 -2.24 -11.27 8.16
N THR A 491 -1.84 -11.58 9.40
CA THR A 491 -0.54 -11.16 9.93
C THR A 491 0.30 -12.32 10.46
N HIS A 492 1.62 -12.13 10.41
CA HIS A 492 2.60 -13.02 11.03
C HIS A 492 2.81 -12.68 12.51
N VAL A 493 3.37 -13.62 13.28
CA VAL A 493 3.64 -13.41 14.72
C VAL A 493 4.70 -12.33 14.95
N ASP A 494 5.75 -12.30 14.12
CA ASP A 494 6.84 -11.32 14.19
C ASP A 494 6.51 -9.96 13.55
N SER A 495 5.23 -9.66 13.29
CA SER A 495 4.83 -8.37 12.72
C SER A 495 4.09 -7.49 13.72
N THR A 496 3.90 -6.23 13.37
CA THR A 496 3.23 -5.26 14.25
C THR A 496 2.22 -4.41 13.48
N ILE A 497 1.10 -4.11 14.12
CA ILE A 497 0.10 -3.15 13.62
C ILE A 497 -0.03 -2.01 14.63
N ASP A 498 0.10 -0.77 14.16
CA ASP A 498 -0.22 0.43 14.93
C ASP A 498 -1.47 1.10 14.32
N ILE A 499 -2.47 1.32 15.16
CA ILE A 499 -3.74 1.96 14.80
C ILE A 499 -3.81 3.31 15.48
N ASN A 500 -3.64 4.37 14.70
CA ASN A 500 -3.66 5.76 15.16
C ASN A 500 -4.96 6.51 14.79
N HIS A 501 -5.81 5.88 13.96
CA HIS A 501 -7.08 6.43 13.52
C HIS A 501 -8.11 5.30 13.29
N ASN A 502 -9.08 5.50 12.39
CA ASN A 502 -10.24 4.62 12.24
C ASN A 502 -9.90 3.46 11.29
N VAL A 503 -9.93 2.22 11.76
CA VAL A 503 -9.68 1.02 10.96
C VAL A 503 -10.89 0.12 11.06
N ASN A 504 -11.52 -0.16 9.92
CA ASN A 504 -12.63 -1.09 9.81
C ASN A 504 -12.15 -2.37 9.13
N ILE A 505 -12.30 -3.50 9.82
CA ILE A 505 -11.96 -4.84 9.32
C ILE A 505 -13.27 -5.58 9.08
N LEU A 506 -13.67 -5.72 7.81
CA LEU A 506 -15.01 -6.22 7.45
C LEU A 506 -15.01 -7.63 6.86
N GLY A 507 -13.83 -8.14 6.50
CA GLY A 507 -13.63 -9.52 6.07
C GLY A 507 -12.92 -10.35 7.15
N SER A 508 -13.03 -11.68 7.04
CA SER A 508 -12.38 -12.61 7.95
C SER A 508 -10.89 -12.32 8.09
N SER A 509 -10.38 -12.36 9.32
CA SER A 509 -9.01 -11.92 9.61
C SER A 509 -8.29 -12.87 10.56
N THR A 510 -6.98 -12.95 10.40
CA THR A 510 -6.08 -13.71 11.30
C THR A 510 -4.95 -12.78 11.73
N ILE A 511 -5.05 -12.25 12.94
CA ILE A 511 -4.14 -11.27 13.51
C ILE A 511 -3.24 -11.98 14.52
N LYS A 512 -2.05 -12.39 14.07
CA LYS A 512 -1.02 -13.02 14.93
C LYS A 512 -0.01 -12.01 15.48
N SER A 513 -0.02 -10.81 14.92
CA SER A 513 0.86 -9.70 15.23
C SER A 513 0.48 -9.01 16.52
N VAL A 514 1.47 -8.38 17.16
CA VAL A 514 1.21 -7.36 18.18
C VAL A 514 0.43 -6.21 17.54
N THR A 515 -0.68 -5.82 18.16
CA THR A 515 -1.59 -4.78 17.69
C THR A 515 -1.73 -3.70 18.75
N ASN A 516 -1.23 -2.51 18.44
CA ASN A 516 -1.29 -1.34 19.31
C ASN A 516 -2.40 -0.42 18.84
N LEU A 517 -3.46 -0.32 19.63
CA LEU A 517 -4.54 0.62 19.42
C LEU A 517 -4.25 1.90 20.23
N ASN A 518 -3.67 2.90 19.57
CA ASN A 518 -3.17 4.10 20.22
C ASN A 518 -4.29 5.10 20.54
N ALA A 519 -3.95 6.18 21.24
CA ALA A 519 -4.91 7.21 21.65
C ALA A 519 -5.71 7.75 20.45
N ASN A 520 -7.05 7.80 20.59
CA ASN A 520 -8.01 8.17 19.55
C ASN A 520 -8.12 7.18 18.37
N GLY A 521 -7.37 6.08 18.37
CA GLY A 521 -7.56 4.99 17.42
C GLY A 521 -8.94 4.35 17.62
N LEU A 522 -9.60 4.04 16.51
CA LEU A 522 -10.86 3.30 16.48
C LEU A 522 -10.64 2.03 15.66
N LEU A 523 -10.74 0.87 16.29
CA LEU A 523 -10.70 -0.42 15.60
C LEU A 523 -12.11 -1.03 15.58
N VAL A 524 -12.64 -1.29 14.40
CA VAL A 524 -13.94 -1.95 14.22
C VAL A 524 -13.74 -3.29 13.56
N PHE A 525 -14.15 -4.35 14.25
CA PHE A 525 -14.33 -5.68 13.69
C PHE A 525 -15.79 -5.82 13.25
N GLY A 526 -16.03 -6.01 11.96
CA GLY A 526 -17.36 -6.12 11.39
C GLY A 526 -17.44 -7.15 10.28
N GLY A 527 -18.58 -7.23 9.62
CA GLY A 527 -18.84 -8.21 8.57
C GLY A 527 -20.30 -8.63 8.59
N SER A 528 -20.68 -9.55 7.70
CA SER A 528 -21.96 -10.25 7.84
C SER A 528 -21.94 -11.15 9.08
N LYS A 529 -23.11 -11.65 9.48
CA LYS A 529 -23.21 -12.74 10.46
C LYS A 529 -22.23 -13.86 10.10
N ASP A 530 -21.54 -14.39 11.10
CA ASP A 530 -20.55 -15.48 11.01
C ASP A 530 -19.15 -15.09 10.47
N VAL A 531 -18.90 -13.81 10.13
CA VAL A 531 -17.52 -13.35 9.88
C VAL A 531 -16.72 -13.43 11.18
N THR A 532 -15.64 -14.21 11.14
CA THR A 532 -14.75 -14.43 12.29
C THR A 532 -13.44 -13.67 12.12
N HIS A 533 -13.00 -13.03 13.20
CA HIS A 533 -11.67 -12.45 13.34
C HIS A 533 -10.95 -13.15 14.48
N THR A 534 -9.79 -13.72 14.19
CA THR A 534 -8.99 -14.43 15.18
C THR A 534 -7.76 -13.61 15.53
N CYS A 535 -7.63 -13.23 16.79
CA CYS A 535 -6.52 -12.45 17.30
C CYS A 535 -5.71 -13.31 18.28
N SER A 536 -4.64 -13.93 17.77
CA SER A 536 -3.71 -14.73 18.58
C SER A 536 -2.44 -13.97 18.98
N GLY A 537 -2.23 -12.79 18.40
CA GLY A 537 -1.20 -11.85 18.85
C GLY A 537 -1.73 -10.89 19.91
N ASP A 538 -0.82 -10.22 20.60
CA ASP A 538 -1.18 -9.33 21.69
C ASP A 538 -1.95 -8.10 21.18
N ILE A 539 -3.04 -7.73 21.85
CA ILE A 539 -3.78 -6.49 21.59
C ILE A 539 -3.65 -5.58 22.80
N THR A 540 -3.10 -4.39 22.60
CA THR A 540 -3.10 -3.35 23.65
C THR A 540 -3.87 -2.14 23.17
N SER A 541 -4.68 -1.55 24.05
CA SER A 541 -5.46 -0.35 23.71
C SER A 541 -5.23 0.77 24.72
N ASP A 542 -4.97 1.97 24.24
CA ASP A 542 -4.91 3.19 25.06
C ASP A 542 -6.27 3.52 25.69
N ALA A 543 -6.28 4.22 26.83
CA ALA A 543 -7.51 4.60 27.54
C ALA A 543 -8.47 5.49 26.72
N LYS A 544 -7.96 6.23 25.71
CA LYS A 544 -8.74 7.08 24.81
C LYS A 544 -9.11 6.41 23.50
N SER A 545 -8.74 5.14 23.32
CA SER A 545 -9.07 4.41 22.10
C SER A 545 -10.47 3.79 22.13
N THR A 546 -10.93 3.24 21.01
CA THR A 546 -12.20 2.51 20.94
C THR A 546 -12.04 1.23 20.13
N LEU A 547 -12.56 0.11 20.66
CA LEU A 547 -12.68 -1.16 19.94
C LEU A 547 -14.15 -1.57 19.86
N ASN A 548 -14.66 -1.76 18.65
CA ASN A 548 -16.04 -2.19 18.44
C ASN A 548 -16.08 -3.52 17.69
N VAL A 549 -16.99 -4.40 18.07
CA VAL A 549 -17.40 -5.55 17.27
C VAL A 549 -18.85 -5.33 16.86
N VAL A 550 -19.15 -5.44 15.57
CA VAL A 550 -20.44 -5.00 15.01
C VAL A 550 -21.03 -6.00 14.02
N SER A 551 -22.32 -5.83 13.69
CA SER A 551 -22.99 -6.50 12.56
C SER A 551 -22.99 -8.03 12.62
N GLY A 552 -22.99 -8.60 13.82
CA GLY A 552 -22.96 -10.06 14.01
C GLY A 552 -21.59 -10.71 13.82
N ALA A 553 -20.51 -9.92 13.70
CA ALA A 553 -19.15 -10.43 13.63
C ALA A 553 -18.71 -11.07 14.96
N ILE A 554 -17.77 -12.01 14.86
CA ILE A 554 -17.21 -12.75 16.00
C ILE A 554 -15.73 -12.40 16.13
N LEU A 555 -15.32 -11.94 17.31
CA LEU A 555 -13.93 -11.68 17.65
C LEU A 555 -13.43 -12.74 18.63
N HIS A 556 -12.43 -13.52 18.22
CA HIS A 556 -11.69 -14.41 19.12
C HIS A 556 -10.44 -13.68 19.64
N LEU A 557 -10.33 -13.57 20.96
CA LEU A 557 -9.14 -13.12 21.68
C LEU A 557 -8.40 -14.35 22.18
N ASP A 558 -7.50 -14.87 21.36
CA ASP A 558 -6.72 -16.09 21.63
C ASP A 558 -5.33 -15.77 22.23
N GLY A 559 -4.82 -14.55 22.00
CA GLY A 559 -3.59 -14.02 22.60
C GLY A 559 -3.87 -13.19 23.86
N ASP A 560 -2.86 -12.44 24.32
CA ASP A 560 -3.03 -11.52 25.45
C ASP A 560 -3.68 -10.21 25.00
N ALA A 561 -4.76 -9.80 25.65
CA ALA A 561 -5.50 -8.58 25.33
C ALA A 561 -5.59 -7.66 26.55
N VAL A 562 -5.10 -6.42 26.44
CA VAL A 562 -5.25 -5.37 27.46
C VAL A 562 -6.04 -4.22 26.86
N LEU A 563 -7.31 -4.14 27.23
CA LEU A 563 -8.31 -3.29 26.63
C LEU A 563 -8.70 -2.15 27.60
N ALA A 564 -7.92 -1.06 27.61
CA ALA A 564 -8.17 0.13 28.42
C ALA A 564 -9.11 1.18 27.79
N GLY A 565 -9.41 1.12 26.49
CA GLY A 565 -10.24 2.10 25.76
C GLY A 565 -11.75 1.96 26.01
N THR A 566 -12.61 2.44 25.11
CA THR A 566 -14.06 2.14 25.14
C THR A 566 -14.37 0.94 24.26
N HIS A 567 -15.10 -0.06 24.76
CA HIS A 567 -15.38 -1.29 24.00
C HIS A 567 -16.86 -1.53 23.81
N LYS A 568 -17.28 -1.80 22.57
CA LYS A 568 -18.69 -2.07 22.25
C LYS A 568 -18.93 -3.35 21.48
N LEU A 569 -20.02 -4.01 21.84
CA LEU A 569 -20.67 -5.03 21.02
C LEU A 569 -21.93 -4.41 20.39
N VAL A 570 -22.17 -4.62 19.11
CA VAL A 570 -23.31 -4.05 18.40
C VAL A 570 -24.00 -5.09 17.53
N ASP A 571 -25.33 -5.18 17.65
CA ASP A 571 -26.23 -5.93 16.77
C ASP A 571 -25.77 -7.38 16.51
N GLY A 572 -25.89 -8.23 17.53
CA GLY A 572 -25.64 -9.67 17.38
C GLY A 572 -24.17 -10.09 17.43
N SER A 573 -23.25 -9.15 17.61
CA SER A 573 -21.80 -9.40 17.66
C SER A 573 -21.37 -10.23 18.88
N GLN A 574 -20.19 -10.85 18.79
CA GLN A 574 -19.67 -11.70 19.86
C GLN A 574 -18.18 -11.47 20.12
N ILE A 575 -17.80 -11.53 21.40
CA ILE A 575 -16.40 -11.71 21.81
C ILE A 575 -16.26 -13.09 22.48
N ILE A 576 -15.24 -13.83 22.06
CA ILE A 576 -14.85 -15.11 22.65
C ILE A 576 -13.40 -14.97 23.12
N VAL A 577 -13.16 -15.18 24.42
CA VAL A 577 -11.82 -15.10 25.02
C VAL A 577 -11.27 -16.51 25.22
N ASN A 578 -10.24 -16.91 24.47
CA ASN A 578 -9.52 -18.17 24.67
C ASN A 578 -8.12 -17.98 25.24
N GLY A 579 -7.55 -16.77 25.15
CA GLY A 579 -6.30 -16.34 25.78
C GLY A 579 -6.52 -15.60 27.10
N ASN A 580 -5.66 -14.63 27.42
CA ASN A 580 -5.83 -13.78 28.60
C ASN A 580 -6.36 -12.41 28.18
N ALA A 581 -7.49 -11.96 28.72
CA ALA A 581 -8.06 -10.64 28.42
C ALA A 581 -8.31 -9.81 29.68
N ASN A 582 -7.80 -8.58 29.71
CA ASN A 582 -8.09 -7.60 30.74
C ASN A 582 -8.86 -6.42 30.12
N ILE A 583 -10.17 -6.33 30.37
CA ILE A 583 -11.05 -5.28 29.86
C ILE A 583 -11.34 -4.28 30.99
N ILE A 584 -10.52 -3.24 31.06
CA ILE A 584 -10.38 -2.37 32.25
C ILE A 584 -11.59 -1.45 32.43
N THR A 585 -12.09 -0.89 31.33
CA THR A 585 -13.21 0.08 31.31
C THR A 585 -14.58 -0.58 31.24
N GLY A 586 -14.62 -1.91 31.11
CA GLY A 586 -15.83 -2.68 30.88
C GLY A 586 -16.22 -2.76 29.40
N LEU A 587 -17.32 -3.46 29.15
CA LEU A 587 -17.85 -3.75 27.82
C LEU A 587 -19.30 -3.31 27.72
N THR A 588 -19.69 -2.59 26.65
CA THR A 588 -21.09 -2.18 26.45
C THR A 588 -21.67 -2.77 25.17
N SER A 589 -22.70 -3.59 25.28
CA SER A 589 -23.46 -4.07 24.14
C SER A 589 -24.66 -3.19 23.84
N THR A 590 -24.97 -3.00 22.56
CA THR A 590 -26.15 -2.25 22.09
C THR A 590 -26.74 -2.91 20.84
N GLY A 591 -27.89 -2.42 20.41
CA GLY A 591 -28.53 -2.88 19.18
C GLY A 591 -29.75 -3.78 19.40
N SER A 592 -30.38 -4.14 18.29
CA SER A 592 -31.63 -4.90 18.23
C SER A 592 -31.42 -6.40 18.44
N ALA A 593 -30.28 -6.92 18.01
CA ALA A 593 -29.88 -8.31 18.19
C ALA A 593 -28.99 -8.50 19.43
N LEU A 594 -29.21 -9.61 20.14
CA LEU A 594 -28.47 -9.95 21.36
C LEU A 594 -27.00 -10.21 21.04
N SER A 595 -26.10 -9.49 21.71
CA SER A 595 -24.66 -9.68 21.61
C SER A 595 -24.16 -10.53 22.77
N HIS A 596 -23.23 -11.44 22.48
CA HIS A 596 -22.78 -12.45 23.43
C HIS A 596 -21.33 -12.25 23.85
N PHE A 597 -21.00 -12.64 25.08
CA PHE A 597 -19.65 -12.66 25.60
C PHE A 597 -19.34 -14.04 26.16
N THR A 598 -18.26 -14.66 25.70
CA THR A 598 -17.87 -16.01 26.09
C THR A 598 -16.42 -16.03 26.56
N VAL A 599 -16.15 -16.70 27.68
CA VAL A 599 -14.80 -17.12 28.06
C VAL A 599 -14.69 -18.62 27.76
N GLY A 600 -13.82 -18.96 26.82
CA GLY A 600 -13.56 -20.32 26.36
C GLY A 600 -12.79 -21.16 27.39
N PRO A 601 -12.52 -22.45 27.09
CA PRO A 601 -12.02 -23.43 28.05
C PRO A 601 -10.60 -23.14 28.55
N THR A 602 -9.81 -22.40 27.77
CA THR A 602 -8.45 -21.98 28.10
C THR A 602 -8.38 -20.50 28.47
N GLY A 603 -9.49 -19.79 28.36
CA GLY A 603 -9.54 -18.34 28.49
C GLY A 603 -9.55 -17.88 29.94
N SER A 604 -8.87 -16.78 30.21
CA SER A 604 -8.95 -16.04 31.46
C SER A 604 -9.32 -14.59 31.15
N CYS A 605 -10.37 -14.06 31.77
CA CYS A 605 -10.79 -12.68 31.55
C CYS A 605 -11.03 -11.92 32.85
N VAL A 606 -10.60 -10.66 32.89
CA VAL A 606 -10.91 -9.69 33.93
C VAL A 606 -11.77 -8.57 33.33
N LEU A 607 -12.91 -8.27 33.96
CA LEU A 607 -13.80 -7.17 33.63
C LEU A 607 -13.79 -6.12 34.74
N GLY A 608 -13.26 -4.93 34.46
CA GLY A 608 -13.31 -3.78 35.34
C GLY A 608 -12.00 -3.43 36.04
N ASN A 609 -12.01 -2.27 36.70
CA ASN A 609 -10.81 -1.55 37.09
C ASN A 609 -10.07 -2.16 38.30
N VAL A 610 -9.06 -2.99 38.03
CA VAL A 610 -7.79 -2.93 38.76
C VAL A 610 -6.66 -3.17 37.76
N PRO A 611 -5.64 -2.29 37.64
CA PRO A 611 -4.37 -2.75 37.08
C PRO A 611 -3.94 -3.98 37.90
N MET A 612 -3.46 -5.04 37.23
CA MET A 612 -2.97 -6.23 37.91
C MET A 612 -2.15 -5.81 39.15
N PRO A 613 -2.39 -6.40 40.34
CA PRO A 613 -1.56 -6.10 41.48
C PRO A 613 -0.12 -6.34 41.07
N SER A 614 0.69 -5.28 41.08
CA SER A 614 2.14 -5.45 41.00
C SER A 614 2.51 -6.43 42.10
N LEU A 615 3.21 -7.51 41.73
CA LEU A 615 3.77 -8.48 42.68
C LEU A 615 4.26 -7.75 43.94
N PRO A 616 3.89 -8.17 45.15
CA PRO A 616 4.41 -7.55 46.36
C PRO A 616 5.93 -7.61 46.28
N SER A 617 6.57 -6.44 46.31
CA SER A 617 8.01 -6.33 46.48
C SER A 617 8.39 -7.17 47.69
N PHE A 618 9.21 -8.21 47.48
CA PHE A 618 9.78 -8.99 48.57
C PHE A 618 10.37 -8.02 49.61
N PRO A 619 10.10 -8.19 50.92
CA PRO A 619 10.81 -7.45 51.93
C PRO A 619 12.31 -7.74 51.78
N THR A 620 13.10 -6.70 51.56
CA THR A 620 14.56 -6.80 51.53
C THR A 620 15.05 -7.30 52.88
N ILE A 621 15.52 -8.55 52.92
CA ILE A 621 16.29 -9.09 54.03
C ILE A 621 17.63 -8.34 54.06
N PRO A 622 18.02 -7.67 55.16
CA PRO A 622 19.32 -7.00 55.26
C PRO A 622 20.43 -8.06 55.24
N GLY A 623 21.33 -8.03 54.25
CA GLY A 623 22.53 -8.89 54.27
C GLY A 623 23.09 -9.39 52.94
N PHE A 624 22.49 -9.08 51.78
CA PHE A 624 23.05 -9.46 50.48
C PHE A 624 23.66 -8.25 49.73
N PRO A 625 24.84 -8.38 49.09
CA PRO A 625 25.49 -7.28 48.41
C PRO A 625 24.73 -6.87 47.14
N SER A 626 24.70 -5.56 46.91
CA SER A 626 24.04 -4.87 45.81
C SER A 626 24.66 -5.19 44.44
N PHE A 627 23.82 -5.42 43.44
CA PHE A 627 24.18 -5.34 42.02
C PHE A 627 23.45 -4.15 41.36
N PRO A 628 24.07 -3.49 40.37
CA PRO A 628 23.75 -2.13 39.94
C PRO A 628 22.43 -2.02 39.16
N SER A 629 21.75 -0.90 39.39
CA SER A 629 20.50 -0.50 38.75
C SER A 629 20.69 0.10 37.35
N ALA A 630 19.75 -0.26 36.46
CA ALA A 630 19.23 0.45 35.28
C ALA A 630 19.79 0.13 33.88
N SER A 631 19.00 -0.63 33.11
CA SER A 631 18.16 -0.01 32.05
C SER A 631 16.91 -0.87 31.81
N GLN A 632 15.74 -0.25 31.84
CA GLN A 632 14.43 -0.86 31.60
C GLN A 632 14.39 -1.58 30.24
N LYS A 633 14.17 -2.89 30.24
CA LYS A 633 13.75 -3.64 29.05
C LYS A 633 12.51 -4.45 29.38
N SER A 634 11.48 -4.18 28.58
CA SER A 634 10.18 -4.83 28.50
C SER A 634 10.24 -6.35 28.73
N TRP A 635 9.41 -6.86 29.64
CA TRP A 635 9.24 -8.28 29.85
C TRP A 635 8.46 -8.87 28.68
N THR A 636 9.16 -9.65 27.86
CA THR A 636 8.59 -10.58 26.90
C THR A 636 8.34 -11.90 27.63
N HIS A 637 7.11 -12.40 27.56
CA HIS A 637 6.76 -13.73 28.02
C HIS A 637 7.30 -14.77 27.02
N HIS A 638 8.35 -15.51 27.40
CA HIS A 638 8.73 -16.72 26.69
C HIS A 638 7.90 -17.91 27.19
N GLY A 639 6.94 -18.32 26.37
CA GLY A 639 6.35 -19.65 26.41
C GLY A 639 7.44 -20.71 26.22
N LYS A 640 7.39 -21.76 27.04
CA LYS A 640 8.29 -22.91 26.99
C LYS A 640 8.16 -23.63 25.65
N SER A 641 9.20 -23.55 24.81
CA SER A 641 9.47 -24.53 23.76
C SER A 641 10.73 -25.29 24.15
N ASN A 642 10.63 -26.62 24.18
CA ASN A 642 11.75 -27.53 24.43
C ASN A 642 12.86 -27.30 23.40
N ASN A 643 14.07 -26.97 23.86
CA ASN A 643 15.26 -27.49 23.20
C ASN A 643 16.37 -27.74 24.22
N GLY A 644 16.82 -28.99 24.26
CA GLY A 644 17.93 -29.42 25.09
C GLY A 644 19.26 -28.92 24.54
N ASN A 645 20.11 -28.49 25.47
CA ASN A 645 21.53 -28.80 25.58
C ASN A 645 22.36 -28.87 24.26
N ASN A 646 23.27 -27.92 24.04
CA ASN A 646 24.66 -28.03 24.52
C ASN A 646 25.47 -26.78 24.15
N GLY A 647 26.33 -26.31 25.05
CA GLY A 647 27.32 -25.25 24.78
C GLY A 647 28.52 -25.80 23.99
N ASN A 648 29.33 -24.92 23.37
CA ASN A 648 30.44 -24.23 24.03
C ASN A 648 31.23 -23.38 23.00
N ASN A 649 31.98 -22.42 23.54
CA ASN A 649 32.80 -21.37 22.93
C ASN A 649 33.82 -21.79 21.86
N GLY A 650 34.20 -20.80 21.02
CA GLY A 650 35.54 -20.74 20.42
C GLY A 650 35.68 -19.74 19.27
N HIS A 651 36.15 -18.53 19.56
CA HIS A 651 36.79 -17.66 18.55
C HIS A 651 38.02 -18.38 17.96
N HIS A 652 38.18 -18.39 16.63
CA HIS A 652 39.44 -18.11 15.95
C HIS A 652 39.26 -18.02 14.43
N SER A 653 40.03 -17.11 13.83
CA SER A 653 40.07 -16.73 12.43
C SER A 653 40.50 -17.84 11.45
N SER A 654 40.23 -17.58 10.17
CA SER A 654 40.94 -18.01 8.94
C SER A 654 40.25 -19.04 8.02
N SER A 655 40.06 -18.56 6.77
CA SER A 655 40.19 -19.23 5.47
C SER A 655 39.77 -20.69 5.27
N GLY A 656 38.96 -20.90 4.23
CA GLY A 656 39.26 -21.93 3.22
C GLY A 656 38.24 -23.06 3.05
N SER A 657 37.60 -23.05 1.87
CA SER A 657 37.30 -24.19 0.98
C SER A 657 36.45 -25.39 1.44
N ASN A 658 35.43 -25.65 0.60
CA ASN A 658 34.98 -26.96 0.09
C ASN A 658 34.69 -28.11 1.08
N GLN A 659 33.46 -28.61 1.08
CA GLN A 659 33.03 -29.82 0.34
C GLN A 659 31.62 -30.26 0.78
N MET A 660 30.85 -30.80 -0.17
CA MET A 660 29.56 -31.47 0.03
C MET A 660 29.67 -32.71 0.95
N PRO A 661 28.54 -33.30 1.41
CA PRO A 661 27.93 -34.36 0.61
C PRO A 661 26.39 -34.36 0.56
N SER A 662 25.93 -34.93 -0.54
CA SER A 662 24.60 -35.39 -0.93
C SER A 662 23.95 -36.42 -0.01
N SER A 663 22.60 -36.42 0.07
CA SER A 663 21.78 -37.65 -0.04
C SER A 663 20.27 -37.35 -0.09
N SER A 664 19.68 -37.65 -1.26
CA SER A 664 18.44 -38.40 -1.51
C SER A 664 17.39 -38.61 -0.40
N GLY A 665 16.12 -38.31 -0.71
CA GLY A 665 14.95 -38.83 0.00
C GLY A 665 13.62 -38.49 -0.69
N SER A 666 13.08 -39.47 -1.42
CA SER A 666 11.87 -39.44 -2.24
C SER A 666 10.57 -39.44 -1.42
N PHE A 667 9.54 -38.68 -1.84
CA PHE A 667 8.19 -38.72 -1.25
C PHE A 667 7.31 -39.80 -1.91
N PRO A 668 6.47 -40.52 -1.13
CA PRO A 668 5.41 -41.35 -1.69
C PRO A 668 4.10 -40.55 -1.83
N SER A 669 3.44 -40.79 -2.95
CA SER A 669 2.07 -40.42 -3.29
C SER A 669 1.04 -41.28 -2.55
N SER A 670 -0.06 -40.67 -2.09
CA SER A 670 -1.32 -41.39 -1.91
C SER A 670 -2.53 -40.49 -2.17
N SER A 671 -3.22 -40.83 -3.24
CA SER A 671 -4.56 -40.43 -3.67
C SER A 671 -5.66 -40.87 -2.71
N GLY A 672 -6.67 -40.02 -2.52
CA GLY A 672 -7.96 -40.38 -1.92
C GLY A 672 -9.08 -39.53 -2.50
N SER A 673 -9.98 -40.17 -3.24
CA SER A 673 -11.15 -39.59 -3.92
C SER A 673 -12.43 -39.80 -3.08
N PHE A 674 -13.28 -38.76 -2.99
CA PHE A 674 -14.76 -38.67 -2.79
C PHE A 674 -15.53 -39.68 -1.89
N PRO A 675 -16.60 -39.23 -1.20
CA PRO A 675 -17.92 -39.23 -1.85
C PRO A 675 -18.86 -38.04 -1.52
N SER A 676 -19.73 -37.79 -2.48
CA SER A 676 -20.98 -37.02 -2.45
C SER A 676 -22.07 -37.67 -1.60
N SER A 677 -22.91 -36.88 -0.92
CA SER A 677 -24.27 -37.28 -0.56
C SER A 677 -25.26 -36.11 -0.54
N SER A 678 -26.34 -36.35 -1.28
CA SER A 678 -27.62 -35.68 -1.43
C SER A 678 -28.44 -35.46 -0.15
N GLY A 679 -29.28 -34.42 -0.12
CA GLY A 679 -30.34 -34.26 0.86
C GLY A 679 -31.28 -33.09 0.55
N SER A 680 -32.35 -33.36 -0.21
CA SER A 680 -33.54 -32.52 -0.38
C SER A 680 -34.51 -32.70 0.79
N ASN A 681 -35.12 -31.61 1.33
CA ASN A 681 -36.58 -31.48 1.47
C ASN A 681 -37.07 -30.25 2.27
N GLN A 682 -38.12 -29.66 1.68
CA GLN A 682 -39.35 -29.11 2.28
C GLN A 682 -39.36 -27.76 3.02
N MET A 683 -40.09 -26.81 2.39
CA MET A 683 -40.77 -25.67 3.01
C MET A 683 -41.84 -26.13 4.04
N PRO A 684 -42.24 -25.22 4.93
CA PRO A 684 -43.58 -24.67 4.77
C PRO A 684 -43.65 -23.13 4.81
N SER A 685 -44.69 -22.66 4.12
CA SER A 685 -45.16 -21.30 3.88
C SER A 685 -45.71 -20.55 5.10
N SER A 686 -45.49 -19.23 5.15
CA SER A 686 -46.57 -18.25 5.43
C SER A 686 -46.19 -16.79 5.10
N SER A 687 -46.93 -16.25 4.12
CA SER A 687 -47.61 -14.94 4.08
C SER A 687 -46.88 -13.66 4.50
N GLY A 688 -46.65 -12.78 3.51
CA GLY A 688 -46.34 -11.36 3.75
C GLY A 688 -46.10 -10.60 2.44
N SER A 689 -47.19 -10.26 1.74
CA SER A 689 -47.23 -9.49 0.50
C SER A 689 -46.65 -8.08 0.62
N ASN A 690 -45.80 -7.67 -0.33
CA ASN A 690 -45.94 -6.37 -0.99
C ASN A 690 -45.24 -6.34 -2.37
N GLN A 691 -45.88 -5.64 -3.29
CA GLN A 691 -45.74 -5.70 -4.74
C GLN A 691 -44.51 -4.97 -5.31
N MET A 692 -43.86 -5.62 -6.30
CA MET A 692 -43.32 -5.14 -7.61
C MET A 692 -42.44 -3.86 -7.73
N PRO A 693 -41.69 -3.66 -8.85
CA PRO A 693 -41.41 -4.53 -9.99
C PRO A 693 -39.91 -4.71 -10.33
N SER A 694 -39.69 -5.72 -11.17
CA SER A 694 -38.49 -6.10 -11.92
C SER A 694 -37.96 -5.05 -12.90
N THR A 695 -36.63 -4.95 -13.03
CA THR A 695 -35.95 -4.85 -14.33
C THR A 695 -34.65 -5.65 -14.35
N SER A 696 -34.69 -6.73 -15.11
CA SER A 696 -33.56 -7.45 -15.68
C SER A 696 -32.91 -6.63 -16.79
N GLY A 697 -31.60 -6.36 -16.66
CA GLY A 697 -30.76 -5.84 -17.74
C GLY A 697 -29.61 -6.80 -18.01
N SER A 698 -29.82 -7.72 -18.95
CA SER A 698 -28.82 -8.64 -19.46
C SER A 698 -27.80 -7.90 -20.33
N PHE A 699 -26.51 -8.17 -20.11
CA PHE A 699 -25.41 -7.77 -20.99
C PHE A 699 -25.45 -8.57 -22.30
N PRO A 700 -25.22 -7.94 -23.46
CA PRO A 700 -24.72 -8.65 -24.63
C PRO A 700 -23.20 -8.53 -24.70
N SER A 701 -22.55 -9.68 -24.70
CA SER A 701 -21.22 -9.88 -25.28
C SER A 701 -21.33 -9.78 -26.81
N SER A 702 -20.39 -9.08 -27.44
CA SER A 702 -19.95 -9.47 -28.79
C SER A 702 -18.54 -8.95 -29.09
N SER A 703 -17.71 -9.94 -29.43
CA SER A 703 -16.44 -9.87 -30.14
C SER A 703 -16.62 -9.50 -31.61
N GLY A 704 -15.68 -8.72 -32.16
CA GLY A 704 -15.17 -8.99 -33.51
C GLY A 704 -15.55 -8.03 -34.64
N SER A 705 -14.49 -7.65 -35.35
CA SER A 705 -14.39 -7.28 -36.77
C SER A 705 -14.51 -5.80 -37.20
N ASN A 706 -13.41 -5.37 -37.80
CA ASN A 706 -13.23 -4.26 -38.74
C ASN A 706 -14.44 -4.04 -39.65
N GLN A 707 -14.92 -2.80 -39.75
CA GLN A 707 -15.15 -2.12 -41.03
C GLN A 707 -15.15 -0.60 -40.82
N MET A 708 -14.25 0.10 -41.52
CA MET A 708 -14.40 1.54 -41.80
C MET A 708 -15.65 1.78 -42.63
N PRO A 709 -16.40 2.87 -42.39
CA PRO A 709 -17.09 3.58 -43.44
C PRO A 709 -16.35 4.88 -43.76
N SER A 710 -15.92 4.96 -45.01
CA SER A 710 -15.47 6.16 -45.70
C SER A 710 -16.61 7.18 -45.88
N SER A 711 -16.28 8.45 -45.62
CA SER A 711 -16.75 9.68 -46.28
C SER A 711 -18.24 10.05 -46.36
N SER A 712 -18.45 11.37 -46.25
CA SER A 712 -19.59 12.19 -46.69
C SER A 712 -20.85 12.20 -45.81
N GLY A 713 -21.00 13.27 -45.03
CA GLY A 713 -22.23 13.65 -44.33
C GLY A 713 -22.17 15.11 -43.91
N SER A 714 -22.87 15.95 -44.66
CA SER A 714 -22.93 17.41 -44.60
C SER A 714 -23.55 17.94 -43.30
N PHE A 715 -23.14 19.16 -42.92
CA PHE A 715 -23.77 20.01 -41.89
C PHE A 715 -25.31 20.05 -41.98
N PRO A 716 -26.00 20.04 -40.83
CA PRO A 716 -27.22 20.81 -40.64
C PRO A 716 -26.93 22.05 -39.79
N SER A 717 -27.21 23.19 -40.41
CA SER A 717 -27.42 24.49 -39.77
C SER A 717 -28.63 24.45 -38.83
N SER A 718 -28.61 25.32 -37.82
CA SER A 718 -29.69 25.72 -36.91
C SER A 718 -30.09 24.75 -35.78
N GLY A 719 -29.54 25.03 -34.60
CA GLY A 719 -30.04 24.56 -33.30
C GLY A 719 -29.56 25.50 -32.20
N SER A 720 -30.49 26.30 -31.68
CA SER A 720 -30.30 27.43 -30.78
C SER A 720 -29.72 27.00 -29.41
N PHE A 721 -28.66 27.69 -28.97
CA PHE A 721 -28.14 27.59 -27.60
C PHE A 721 -28.98 28.44 -26.63
N PRO A 722 -29.41 27.92 -25.47
CA PRO A 722 -29.84 28.76 -24.38
C PRO A 722 -28.62 29.31 -23.63
N SER A 723 -28.54 30.64 -23.62
CA SER A 723 -27.62 31.44 -22.83
C SER A 723 -27.89 31.26 -21.33
N THR A 724 -26.93 30.73 -20.59
CA THR A 724 -26.80 31.02 -19.16
C THR A 724 -25.40 31.54 -18.87
N SER A 725 -25.38 32.86 -18.68
CA SER A 725 -24.32 33.64 -18.05
C SER A 725 -24.00 33.10 -16.65
N GLY A 726 -22.80 32.57 -16.49
CA GLY A 726 -22.20 32.24 -15.20
C GLY A 726 -20.75 32.73 -15.20
N SER A 727 -20.55 33.93 -14.66
CA SER A 727 -19.27 34.63 -14.59
C SER A 727 -18.28 33.90 -13.69
N PHE A 728 -17.06 33.69 -14.19
CA PHE A 728 -15.88 33.35 -13.40
C PHE A 728 -15.52 34.49 -12.44
N PRO A 729 -15.01 34.18 -11.23
CA PRO A 729 -14.05 35.04 -10.59
C PRO A 729 -12.67 34.38 -10.59
N SER A 730 -11.77 34.98 -11.35
CA SER A 730 -10.34 34.94 -11.11
C SER A 730 -10.03 35.69 -9.81
N SER A 731 -9.18 35.12 -8.96
CA SER A 731 -8.23 35.92 -8.16
C SER A 731 -7.16 35.06 -7.51
N SER A 732 -5.94 35.31 -7.95
CA SER A 732 -4.70 35.14 -7.20
C SER A 732 -4.54 36.32 -6.22
N GLY A 733 -4.13 36.07 -4.97
CA GLY A 733 -3.57 37.12 -4.11
C GLY A 733 -3.85 37.02 -2.60
N SER A 734 -2.88 36.46 -1.87
CA SER A 734 -2.32 36.89 -0.56
C SER A 734 -3.16 37.60 0.53
N ASN A 735 -3.04 37.03 1.73
CA ASN A 735 -2.87 37.64 3.07
C ASN A 735 -3.93 38.58 3.70
N HIS A 736 -3.99 38.38 5.03
CA HIS A 736 -4.48 39.24 6.11
C HIS A 736 -5.93 39.13 6.59
N MET A 737 -6.06 38.64 7.83
CA MET A 737 -7.11 39.00 8.80
C MET A 737 -7.24 40.53 8.91
N PRO A 738 -8.43 41.05 9.25
CA PRO A 738 -8.68 41.36 10.66
C PRO A 738 -10.09 41.03 11.18
N SER A 739 -10.12 40.87 12.51
CA SER A 739 -11.23 40.91 13.45
C SER A 739 -12.13 42.15 13.34
N SER A 740 -13.43 42.02 13.66
CA SER A 740 -14.12 42.77 14.73
C SER A 740 -15.65 42.65 14.69
N SER A 741 -16.23 42.27 15.84
CA SER A 741 -17.47 42.77 16.48
C SER A 741 -18.72 43.16 15.65
N GLY A 742 -19.85 42.53 16.00
CA GLY A 742 -21.18 43.05 15.69
C GLY A 742 -22.23 42.48 16.65
N SER A 743 -22.68 43.31 17.57
CA SER A 743 -23.65 43.04 18.64
C SER A 743 -25.11 43.09 18.16
N PHE A 744 -25.96 42.31 18.83
CA PHE A 744 -27.45 42.29 18.90
C PHE A 744 -28.12 43.69 19.10
N PRO A 745 -29.48 43.90 18.92
CA PRO A 745 -30.55 43.09 19.55
C PRO A 745 -32.00 43.02 18.95
N SER A 746 -32.82 42.15 19.60
CA SER A 746 -34.29 42.26 19.89
C SER A 746 -35.31 41.89 18.78
N SER A 747 -36.46 41.18 18.95
CA SER A 747 -37.31 40.79 20.10
C SER A 747 -38.49 39.86 19.67
N GLY A 748 -39.05 39.08 20.61
CA GLY A 748 -40.49 38.67 20.67
C GLY A 748 -40.78 37.15 20.61
N SER A 749 -40.65 36.37 21.70
CA SER A 749 -41.66 36.01 22.74
C SER A 749 -42.75 34.99 22.34
N ASN A 750 -42.74 33.80 22.96
CA ASN A 750 -43.89 33.24 23.70
C ASN A 750 -43.56 32.00 24.56
N GLN A 751 -43.76 32.20 25.87
CA GLN A 751 -44.31 31.35 26.94
C GLN A 751 -43.83 29.89 27.21
N MET A 752 -43.39 29.71 28.47
CA MET A 752 -43.10 28.49 29.26
C MET A 752 -44.39 27.98 29.98
N PRO A 753 -44.45 26.81 30.66
CA PRO A 753 -43.62 26.42 31.84
C PRO A 753 -43.13 24.94 31.84
N SER A 754 -41.88 24.62 32.22
CA SER A 754 -41.29 24.48 33.58
C SER A 754 -41.49 23.11 34.27
N SER A 755 -40.38 22.39 34.46
CA SER A 755 -39.82 21.90 35.74
C SER A 755 -38.62 20.98 35.40
N GLY A 756 -37.34 21.32 35.58
CA GLY A 756 -36.62 21.78 36.79
C GLY A 756 -36.01 20.53 37.44
N SER A 757 -34.71 20.33 37.71
CA SER A 757 -33.54 21.14 38.09
C SER A 757 -32.30 20.21 37.98
N SER A 758 -31.03 20.60 37.95
CA SER A 758 -30.29 21.87 37.94
C SER A 758 -28.86 21.51 37.55
N ASN A 759 -28.28 22.16 36.55
CA ASN A 759 -26.86 22.08 36.24
C ASN A 759 -26.22 23.37 36.75
N ASN A 760 -25.21 23.28 37.61
CA ASN A 760 -24.36 24.42 37.96
C ASN A 760 -22.94 24.08 37.50
N GLY A 761 -22.41 24.90 36.59
CA GLY A 761 -21.06 24.79 36.11
C GLY A 761 -20.07 25.28 37.16
N GLN A 762 -19.09 24.45 37.50
CA GLN A 762 -17.91 24.87 38.23
C GLN A 762 -16.67 24.40 37.46
N THR A 763 -15.82 25.38 37.22
CA THR A 763 -14.51 25.38 36.59
C THR A 763 -13.58 24.22 36.95
N SER A 764 -12.92 23.71 35.92
CA SER A 764 -11.66 22.96 35.86
C SER A 764 -10.93 22.73 37.19
N GLY A 765 -11.16 21.55 37.75
CA GLY A 765 -10.31 20.91 38.75
C GLY A 765 -10.26 19.42 38.44
N SER A 766 -9.07 18.92 38.12
CA SER A 766 -8.76 17.50 37.95
C SER A 766 -9.29 16.71 39.16
N SER A 767 -10.44 16.09 39.00
CA SER A 767 -10.93 15.05 39.90
C SER A 767 -10.96 13.76 39.12
N THR A 768 -10.02 12.88 39.46
CA THR A 768 -10.07 11.44 39.22
C THR A 768 -11.34 10.91 39.92
N SER A 769 -12.49 11.09 39.27
CA SER A 769 -13.70 10.39 39.66
C SER A 769 -13.55 8.95 39.20
N SER A 770 -13.45 8.07 40.19
CA SER A 770 -13.59 6.63 40.08
C SER A 770 -15.01 6.29 39.61
N SER A 771 -15.34 6.61 38.36
CA SER A 771 -16.53 6.05 37.72
C SER A 771 -16.29 4.55 37.61
N SER A 772 -17.01 3.78 38.43
CA SER A 772 -17.02 2.32 38.34
C SER A 772 -17.24 1.91 36.88
N SER A 773 -16.23 1.25 36.30
CA SER A 773 -16.26 0.63 34.97
C SER A 773 -17.41 -0.37 34.93
N SER A 774 -18.56 0.03 34.40
CA SER A 774 -19.74 -0.82 34.30
C SER A 774 -19.71 -1.60 32.99
N THR A 775 -19.87 -2.92 33.09
CA THR A 775 -20.08 -3.79 31.93
C THR A 775 -21.59 -3.99 31.73
N ASN A 776 -22.08 -3.84 30.51
CA ASN A 776 -23.47 -4.09 30.14
C ASN A 776 -23.51 -4.97 28.89
N ILE A 777 -24.01 -6.19 29.00
CA ILE A 777 -24.09 -7.20 27.94
C ILE A 777 -25.56 -7.59 27.77
N ASN A 778 -26.18 -7.34 26.62
CA ASN A 778 -27.60 -7.52 26.40
C ASN A 778 -27.96 -8.98 26.12
N GLY A 779 -27.03 -9.76 25.58
CA GLY A 779 -27.17 -11.20 25.39
C GLY A 779 -26.61 -12.02 26.55
N ASN A 780 -26.07 -13.19 26.21
CA ASN A 780 -25.59 -14.17 27.19
C ASN A 780 -24.13 -13.90 27.57
N VAL A 781 -23.81 -14.18 28.83
CA VAL A 781 -22.44 -14.36 29.32
C VAL A 781 -22.21 -15.85 29.57
N ILE A 782 -21.24 -16.45 28.90
CA ILE A 782 -20.95 -17.89 28.99
C ILE A 782 -19.50 -18.07 29.46
N ILE A 783 -19.31 -18.83 30.53
CA ILE A 783 -17.98 -19.22 31.01
C ILE A 783 -17.90 -20.73 30.80
N GLN A 784 -17.09 -21.16 29.85
CA GLN A 784 -16.96 -22.58 29.51
C GLN A 784 -16.15 -23.34 30.57
N SER A 785 -16.25 -24.67 30.55
CA SER A 785 -15.50 -25.54 31.45
C SER A 785 -14.00 -25.31 31.28
N GLY A 786 -13.32 -24.89 32.35
CA GLY A 786 -11.89 -24.52 32.35
C GLY A 786 -11.63 -23.02 32.20
N GLY A 787 -12.59 -22.24 31.67
CA GLY A 787 -12.48 -20.79 31.55
C GLY A 787 -12.63 -20.08 32.90
N SER A 788 -12.02 -18.90 33.04
CA SER A 788 -12.09 -18.07 34.24
C SER A 788 -12.53 -16.64 33.92
N LEU A 789 -13.50 -16.11 34.67
CA LEU A 789 -13.97 -14.74 34.56
C LEU A 789 -13.95 -14.05 35.93
N ASP A 790 -13.20 -12.96 36.04
CA ASP A 790 -13.19 -12.09 37.21
C ASP A 790 -13.95 -10.80 36.90
N VAL A 791 -15.01 -10.53 37.63
CA VAL A 791 -15.85 -9.33 37.48
C VAL A 791 -15.58 -8.40 38.65
N LEU A 792 -14.76 -7.40 38.39
CA LEU A 792 -14.26 -6.42 39.36
C LEU A 792 -15.03 -5.10 39.33
N GLY A 793 -15.81 -4.86 38.28
CA GLY A 793 -16.76 -3.75 38.17
C GLY A 793 -18.21 -4.21 38.21
N LYS A 794 -19.16 -3.27 38.27
CA LYS A 794 -20.60 -3.61 38.15
C LYS A 794 -20.85 -4.25 36.78
N CYS A 795 -21.57 -5.36 36.74
CA CYS A 795 -21.92 -6.04 35.49
C CYS A 795 -23.44 -6.16 35.37
N MET A 796 -23.98 -5.81 34.20
CA MET A 796 -25.38 -6.00 33.84
C MET A 796 -25.44 -6.96 32.66
N VAL A 797 -26.29 -7.98 32.76
CA VAL A 797 -26.51 -8.99 31.74
C VAL A 797 -28.00 -9.02 31.39
N GLY A 798 -28.35 -8.74 30.13
CA GLY A 798 -29.72 -8.63 29.65
C GLY A 798 -30.41 -9.98 29.46
N SER A 799 -29.65 -11.05 29.24
CA SER A 799 -30.18 -12.40 29.04
C SER A 799 -29.75 -13.36 30.15
N THR A 800 -28.95 -14.38 29.87
CA THR A 800 -28.55 -15.39 30.86
C THR A 800 -27.06 -15.35 31.16
N VAL A 801 -26.71 -15.82 32.35
CA VAL A 801 -25.32 -16.11 32.72
C VAL A 801 -25.19 -17.62 32.93
N GLN A 802 -24.27 -18.25 32.21
CA GLN A 802 -23.95 -19.66 32.36
C GLN A 802 -22.51 -19.80 32.86
N ASN A 803 -22.35 -20.31 34.08
CA ASN A 803 -21.05 -20.62 34.65
C ASN A 803 -20.77 -22.13 34.59
N LEU A 804 -19.88 -22.55 33.70
CA LEU A 804 -19.36 -23.92 33.64
C LEU A 804 -17.89 -24.00 34.11
N GLY A 805 -17.25 -22.86 34.39
CA GLY A 805 -15.85 -22.72 34.79
C GLY A 805 -15.71 -21.97 36.12
N SER A 806 -14.77 -21.03 36.19
CA SER A 806 -14.53 -20.20 37.38
C SER A 806 -15.09 -18.80 37.19
N LEU A 807 -15.86 -18.31 38.16
CA LEU A 807 -16.37 -16.95 38.20
C LEU A 807 -16.02 -16.29 39.53
N THR A 808 -15.27 -15.19 39.51
CA THR A 808 -15.03 -14.35 40.70
C THR A 808 -15.84 -13.07 40.62
N LEU A 809 -16.55 -12.72 41.68
CA LEU A 809 -17.34 -11.49 41.76
C LEU A 809 -16.90 -10.65 42.97
N SER A 810 -16.47 -9.41 42.75
CA SER A 810 -16.24 -8.43 43.83
C SER A 810 -17.23 -7.25 43.81
N GLN A 811 -18.07 -7.18 42.78
CA GLN A 811 -19.11 -6.18 42.62
C GLN A 811 -20.43 -6.84 42.15
N PRO A 812 -21.56 -6.12 42.22
CA PRO A 812 -22.84 -6.66 41.78
C PRO A 812 -22.89 -7.04 40.29
N MET A 813 -23.40 -8.25 40.03
CA MET A 813 -23.83 -8.73 38.72
C MET A 813 -25.35 -8.79 38.68
N ILE A 814 -25.97 -7.96 37.83
CA ILE A 814 -27.43 -7.88 37.66
C ILE A 814 -27.81 -8.58 36.37
N ILE A 815 -28.66 -9.59 36.44
CA ILE A 815 -29.10 -10.40 35.31
C ILE A 815 -30.58 -10.12 35.10
N ALA A 816 -30.89 -9.23 34.16
CA ALA A 816 -32.25 -8.82 33.84
C ALA A 816 -33.06 -9.93 33.16
N GLY A 817 -32.38 -10.90 32.52
CA GLY A 817 -33.04 -12.03 31.87
C GLY A 817 -33.45 -13.14 32.85
N SER A 818 -33.58 -14.36 32.33
CA SER A 818 -34.33 -15.42 33.02
C SER A 818 -33.55 -16.11 34.13
N ALA A 819 -32.24 -16.32 33.99
CA ALA A 819 -31.49 -17.14 34.93
C ALA A 819 -29.97 -16.89 34.97
N PHE A 820 -29.40 -17.09 36.16
CA PHE A 820 -28.03 -17.55 36.36
C PHE A 820 -28.04 -19.08 36.48
N THR A 821 -27.14 -19.77 35.78
CA THR A 821 -27.04 -21.24 35.85
C THR A 821 -25.60 -21.70 36.07
N GLN A 822 -25.43 -22.68 36.95
CA GLN A 822 -24.18 -23.38 37.20
C GLN A 822 -24.47 -24.89 37.24
N THR A 823 -23.99 -25.60 36.21
CA THR A 823 -24.38 -26.99 35.95
C THR A 823 -23.21 -27.97 35.86
N ASN A 824 -21.97 -27.48 35.92
CA ASN A 824 -20.77 -28.32 35.89
C ASN A 824 -20.25 -28.56 37.32
N ALA A 825 -19.91 -29.81 37.65
CA ALA A 825 -19.36 -30.21 38.95
C ALA A 825 -18.05 -29.49 39.34
N ASN A 826 -17.26 -29.09 38.35
CA ASN A 826 -16.00 -28.37 38.54
C ASN A 826 -16.16 -26.85 38.49
N ALA A 827 -17.36 -26.34 38.22
CA ALA A 827 -17.59 -24.90 38.22
C ALA A 827 -17.48 -24.32 39.62
N VAL A 828 -16.84 -23.17 39.74
CA VAL A 828 -16.66 -22.43 40.98
C VAL A 828 -17.23 -21.03 40.83
N LEU A 829 -18.02 -20.61 41.80
CA LEU A 829 -18.38 -19.21 42.02
C LEU A 829 -17.66 -18.72 43.29
N ASN A 830 -16.72 -17.80 43.13
CA ASN A 830 -15.99 -17.16 44.21
C ASN A 830 -16.57 -15.75 44.46
N MET A 831 -17.22 -15.55 45.59
CA MET A 831 -17.77 -14.27 45.98
C MET A 831 -16.82 -13.55 46.94
N VAL A 832 -16.34 -12.38 46.53
CA VAL A 832 -15.57 -11.48 47.37
C VAL A 832 -16.53 -10.49 48.04
N ALA A 833 -16.18 -9.99 49.23
CA ALA A 833 -17.02 -9.02 49.95
C ALA A 833 -17.42 -7.84 49.04
N GLY A 834 -18.74 -7.62 48.90
CA GLY A 834 -19.33 -6.65 47.97
C GLY A 834 -19.88 -7.26 46.67
N GLY A 835 -19.48 -8.49 46.34
CA GLY A 835 -20.01 -9.27 45.22
C GLY A 835 -21.45 -9.72 45.47
N SER A 836 -22.29 -9.61 44.45
CA SER A 836 -23.66 -10.11 44.49
C SER A 836 -24.15 -10.58 43.12
N ILE A 837 -25.14 -11.46 43.12
CA ILE A 837 -25.89 -11.83 41.90
C ILE A 837 -27.35 -11.46 42.12
N GLU A 838 -27.91 -10.68 41.21
CA GLU A 838 -29.35 -10.40 41.14
C GLU A 838 -29.94 -11.04 39.88
N SER A 839 -30.89 -11.96 40.01
CA SER A 839 -31.55 -12.61 38.86
C SER A 839 -32.93 -13.14 39.23
N LYS A 840 -33.82 -13.39 38.27
CA LYS A 840 -35.12 -14.03 38.56
C LYS A 840 -34.94 -15.45 39.11
N VAL A 841 -34.06 -16.22 38.49
CA VAL A 841 -33.74 -17.60 38.89
C VAL A 841 -32.22 -17.72 39.03
N ILE A 842 -31.77 -18.33 40.13
CA ILE A 842 -30.36 -18.66 40.34
C ILE A 842 -30.26 -20.16 40.58
N ASP A 843 -29.74 -20.90 39.60
CA ASP A 843 -29.69 -22.36 39.61
C ASP A 843 -28.27 -22.85 39.81
N PHE A 844 -27.99 -23.37 40.99
CA PHE A 844 -26.76 -24.06 41.35
C PHE A 844 -27.00 -25.57 41.38
N THR A 845 -27.11 -26.16 40.19
CA THR A 845 -27.36 -27.60 40.06
C THR A 845 -26.13 -28.45 40.37
N GLN A 846 -24.91 -27.95 40.07
CA GLN A 846 -23.63 -28.59 40.40
C GLN A 846 -22.56 -27.52 40.72
N GLY A 847 -21.36 -27.95 41.13
CA GLY A 847 -20.22 -27.07 41.40
C GLY A 847 -20.10 -26.61 42.85
N THR A 848 -19.24 -25.62 43.08
CA THR A 848 -18.99 -25.02 44.40
C THR A 848 -19.28 -23.52 44.40
N ILE A 849 -19.87 -23.01 45.47
CA ILE A 849 -19.96 -21.58 45.77
C ILE A 849 -19.10 -21.31 47.00
N GLN A 850 -18.30 -20.25 47.02
CA GLN A 850 -17.42 -19.93 48.13
C GLN A 850 -17.29 -18.43 48.41
N GLY A 851 -16.84 -18.08 49.62
CA GLY A 851 -16.54 -16.69 50.01
C GLY A 851 -17.67 -15.98 50.75
N VAL A 852 -17.81 -14.66 50.57
CA VAL A 852 -18.81 -13.83 51.24
C VAL A 852 -19.53 -12.96 50.21
N GLY A 853 -20.86 -13.07 50.11
CA GLY A 853 -21.62 -12.35 49.09
C GLY A 853 -23.12 -12.32 49.33
N ALA A 854 -23.84 -11.73 48.38
CA ALA A 854 -25.30 -11.66 48.42
C ALA A 854 -25.96 -12.22 47.15
N LEU A 855 -27.11 -12.88 47.31
CA LEU A 855 -27.93 -13.35 46.20
C LEU A 855 -29.30 -12.70 46.31
N LYS A 856 -29.78 -12.05 45.25
CA LYS A 856 -31.12 -11.51 45.17
C LYS A 856 -31.86 -12.25 44.07
N CYS A 857 -32.83 -13.09 44.45
CA CYS A 857 -33.48 -14.02 43.54
C CYS A 857 -34.99 -14.06 43.71
N GLY A 858 -35.71 -14.35 42.63
CA GLY A 858 -37.08 -14.85 42.74
C GLY A 858 -37.08 -16.27 43.31
N THR A 859 -36.19 -17.12 42.81
CA THR A 859 -35.91 -18.44 43.36
C THR A 859 -34.42 -18.78 43.20
N CYS A 860 -33.80 -19.22 44.28
CA CYS A 860 -32.46 -19.78 44.31
C CYS A 860 -32.56 -21.30 44.53
N ASN A 861 -32.13 -22.09 43.57
CA ASN A 861 -32.09 -23.56 43.66
C ASN A 861 -30.66 -24.00 43.93
N PHE A 862 -30.45 -24.69 45.04
CA PHE A 862 -29.14 -25.27 45.39
C PHE A 862 -29.24 -26.79 45.40
N ALA A 863 -28.37 -27.46 44.65
CA ALA A 863 -28.23 -28.91 44.66
C ALA A 863 -26.78 -29.38 44.85
N ASN A 864 -25.89 -28.46 45.24
CA ASN A 864 -24.44 -28.59 45.19
C ASN A 864 -23.75 -28.17 46.51
N LYS A 865 -22.42 -27.98 46.48
CA LYS A 865 -21.61 -27.57 47.64
C LYS A 865 -21.65 -26.05 47.83
N ILE A 866 -22.09 -25.60 49.00
CA ILE A 866 -22.11 -24.18 49.40
C ILE A 866 -21.10 -24.00 50.52
N ALA A 867 -19.94 -23.40 50.24
CA ALA A 867 -18.89 -23.06 51.21
C ALA A 867 -18.74 -21.53 51.33
N ALA A 868 -19.86 -20.82 51.46
CA ALA A 868 -19.93 -19.37 51.46
C ALA A 868 -20.85 -18.83 52.56
N ASN A 869 -20.57 -17.62 53.04
CA ASN A 869 -21.47 -16.83 53.87
C ASN A 869 -22.34 -15.97 52.95
N LEU A 870 -23.61 -16.36 52.80
CA LEU A 870 -24.52 -15.76 51.82
C LEU A 870 -25.68 -15.03 52.49
N ASN A 871 -25.92 -13.79 52.06
CA ASN A 871 -27.16 -13.07 52.33
C ASN A 871 -28.11 -13.25 51.14
N ILE A 872 -29.22 -13.96 51.34
CA ILE A 872 -30.15 -14.32 50.26
C ILE A 872 -31.48 -13.57 50.43
N VAL A 873 -31.83 -12.77 49.43
CA VAL A 873 -33.12 -12.09 49.34
C VAL A 873 -33.96 -12.78 48.27
N GLY A 874 -34.85 -13.69 48.68
CA GLY A 874 -35.62 -14.52 47.75
C GLY A 874 -36.12 -15.83 48.34
N ASN A 875 -36.80 -16.64 47.52
CA ASN A 875 -37.15 -18.01 47.88
C ASN A 875 -35.96 -18.94 47.67
N VAL A 876 -35.76 -19.89 48.57
CA VAL A 876 -34.64 -20.84 48.51
C VAL A 876 -35.18 -22.27 48.47
N LYS A 877 -34.68 -23.07 47.51
CA LYS A 877 -34.90 -24.51 47.45
C LYS A 877 -33.56 -25.22 47.54
N MET A 878 -33.37 -26.05 48.56
CA MET A 878 -32.18 -26.89 48.70
C MET A 878 -32.57 -28.36 48.47
N ALA A 879 -32.03 -28.95 47.40
CA ALA A 879 -32.21 -30.36 47.09
C ALA A 879 -31.53 -31.24 48.15
N SER A 880 -31.92 -32.51 48.23
CA SER A 880 -31.32 -33.50 49.16
C SER A 880 -29.83 -33.71 48.97
N THR A 881 -29.30 -33.39 47.77
CA THR A 881 -27.88 -33.46 47.43
C THR A 881 -27.08 -32.23 47.84
N ALA A 882 -27.73 -31.13 48.23
CA ALA A 882 -27.04 -29.90 48.62
C ALA A 882 -26.32 -30.08 49.97
N THR A 883 -25.12 -29.51 50.08
CA THR A 883 -24.35 -29.50 51.33
C THR A 883 -23.86 -28.08 51.64
N VAL A 884 -24.24 -27.54 52.79
CA VAL A 884 -23.76 -26.23 53.28
C VAL A 884 -22.61 -26.43 54.27
N TYR A 885 -21.50 -25.72 54.04
CA TYR A 885 -20.31 -25.67 54.89
C TYR A 885 -20.23 -24.32 55.59
N ALA A 886 -20.33 -24.35 56.92
CA ALA A 886 -20.10 -23.18 57.77
C ALA A 886 -18.59 -22.92 57.89
N ASN A 887 -18.06 -21.85 57.31
CA ASN A 887 -16.66 -21.46 57.56
C ASN A 887 -16.65 -20.31 58.58
N ILE A 888 -16.33 -20.63 59.84
CA ILE A 888 -16.30 -19.66 60.94
C ILE A 888 -14.91 -19.05 61.01
N ASP A 889 -14.77 -17.82 60.54
CA ASP A 889 -13.53 -17.06 60.67
C ASP A 889 -13.39 -16.51 62.10
N ALA A 890 -12.34 -16.91 62.82
CA ALA A 890 -12.19 -16.72 64.26
C ALA A 890 -11.95 -15.26 64.68
N LEU A 891 -11.75 -14.33 63.74
CA LEU A 891 -11.35 -12.95 64.05
C LEU A 891 -12.49 -12.02 64.49
N MET A 892 -13.77 -12.36 64.24
CA MET A 892 -14.89 -11.45 64.53
C MET A 892 -15.49 -11.58 65.94
N ALA A 893 -14.95 -12.43 66.82
CA ALA A 893 -15.69 -12.87 68.01
C ALA A 893 -15.16 -12.41 69.39
N ILE A 894 -14.01 -11.73 69.51
CA ILE A 894 -13.44 -11.42 70.83
C ILE A 894 -13.09 -9.93 70.97
N THR A 895 -14.12 -9.08 71.07
CA THR A 895 -13.91 -7.71 71.54
C THR A 895 -15.05 -7.29 72.45
N THR A 896 -15.09 -7.85 73.66
CA THR A 896 -15.59 -7.22 74.92
C THR A 896 -15.75 -8.28 76.00
N SER A 897 -14.67 -8.65 76.69
CA SER A 897 -14.80 -9.23 78.03
C SER A 897 -14.52 -8.13 79.05
N THR A 898 -15.56 -7.62 79.71
CA THR A 898 -15.41 -6.86 80.95
C THR A 898 -14.95 -7.83 82.04
N GLN A 899 -13.71 -7.68 82.49
CA GLN A 899 -13.12 -8.48 83.55
C GLN A 899 -13.44 -7.81 84.89
N SER A 900 -14.35 -8.37 85.69
CA SER A 900 -14.61 -7.94 87.06
C SER A 900 -13.90 -8.90 88.03
N THR A 901 -12.85 -8.40 88.68
CA THR A 901 -12.11 -9.12 89.73
C THR A 901 -12.75 -8.85 91.09
N ALA A 902 -13.24 -9.88 91.77
CA ALA A 902 -13.68 -9.78 93.17
C ALA A 902 -12.68 -10.52 94.07
N THR A 903 -11.99 -9.77 94.93
CA THR A 903 -11.05 -10.31 95.91
C THR A 903 -11.75 -10.47 97.26
N GLN A 904 -11.93 -11.69 97.74
CA GLN A 904 -12.35 -11.95 99.13
C GLN A 904 -11.12 -12.33 99.96
N SER A 905 -10.85 -11.56 101.01
CA SER A 905 -9.91 -11.94 102.07
C SER A 905 -10.71 -12.37 103.30
N SER A 906 -10.42 -13.54 103.86
CA SER A 906 -10.86 -13.89 105.21
C SER A 906 -9.63 -14.17 106.08
N SER A 907 -9.63 -13.58 107.26
CA SER A 907 -8.57 -13.75 108.27
C SER A 907 -9.16 -14.54 109.43
N LYS A 908 -8.50 -15.63 109.82
CA LYS A 908 -8.85 -16.41 111.01
C LYS A 908 -7.66 -16.41 111.97
N THR A 909 -7.89 -15.96 113.20
CA THR A 909 -6.89 -15.93 114.27
C THR A 909 -7.13 -17.11 115.21
N VAL A 910 -6.13 -17.96 115.42
CA VAL A 910 -6.15 -19.00 116.45
C VAL A 910 -4.85 -18.88 117.24
N ASN A 911 -4.95 -18.71 118.57
CA ASN A 911 -3.83 -18.55 119.51
C ASN A 911 -2.76 -17.51 119.10
N GLY A 912 -3.21 -16.28 118.77
CA GLY A 912 -2.31 -15.13 118.65
C GLY A 912 -1.42 -15.08 117.41
N LYS A 913 -1.61 -15.97 116.42
CA LYS A 913 -0.92 -15.91 115.12
C LYS A 913 -1.93 -15.95 113.97
N THR A 914 -1.96 -14.88 113.18
CA THR A 914 -2.89 -14.72 112.04
C THR A 914 -2.28 -15.30 110.77
N THR A 915 -3.01 -16.15 110.07
CA THR A 915 -2.62 -16.63 108.72
C THR A 915 -3.67 -16.17 107.72
N THR A 916 -3.25 -15.42 106.70
CA THR A 916 -4.15 -14.89 105.65
C THR A 916 -4.08 -15.81 104.44
N GLN A 917 -5.23 -16.29 103.98
CA GLN A 917 -5.33 -17.08 102.75
C GLN A 917 -6.17 -16.29 101.74
N SER A 918 -5.55 -15.92 100.61
CA SER A 918 -6.20 -15.26 99.48
C SER A 918 -6.45 -16.28 98.37
N SER A 919 -7.70 -16.38 97.92
CA SER A 919 -8.06 -17.14 96.72
C SER A 919 -8.68 -16.19 95.70
N THR A 920 -8.09 -16.13 94.51
CA THR A 920 -8.59 -15.35 93.37
C THR A 920 -9.43 -16.26 92.49
N SER A 921 -10.72 -15.94 92.31
CA SER A 921 -11.55 -16.57 91.28
C SER A 921 -11.91 -15.53 90.21
N SER A 922 -11.58 -15.84 88.95
CA SER A 922 -11.99 -15.08 87.78
C SER A 922 -13.13 -15.81 87.09
N SER A 923 -14.31 -15.20 86.99
CA SER A 923 -15.39 -15.67 86.13
C SER A 923 -15.53 -14.75 84.91
N SER A 924 -15.51 -15.35 83.73
CA SER A 924 -15.82 -14.70 82.45
C SER A 924 -17.20 -15.17 81.99
N SER A 925 -18.18 -14.26 81.91
CA SER A 925 -19.46 -14.54 81.25
C SER A 925 -19.34 -14.27 79.75
N ILE A 926 -19.67 -15.29 78.94
CA ILE A 926 -19.70 -15.18 77.48
C ILE A 926 -21.15 -14.86 77.09
N SER A 927 -21.38 -13.75 76.40
CA SER A 927 -22.69 -13.43 75.81
C SER A 927 -22.98 -14.37 74.63
N GLN A 928 -24.22 -14.81 74.47
CA GLN A 928 -24.64 -15.66 73.35
C GLN A 928 -24.35 -14.95 72.02
N GLN A 929 -23.49 -15.56 71.19
CA GLN A 929 -23.10 -15.01 69.89
C GLN A 929 -23.79 -15.82 68.78
N PHE A 930 -24.60 -15.15 67.96
CA PHE A 930 -25.28 -15.75 66.82
C PHE A 930 -24.38 -15.67 65.58
N ILE A 931 -24.19 -16.80 64.90
CA ILE A 931 -23.49 -16.85 63.61
C ILE A 931 -24.54 -17.13 62.52
N PRO A 932 -25.02 -16.09 61.80
CA PRO A 932 -25.89 -16.32 60.65
C PRO A 932 -25.07 -16.87 59.48
N MET A 933 -25.40 -18.08 59.00
CA MET A 933 -24.71 -18.72 57.87
C MET A 933 -25.42 -18.48 56.54
N ILE A 934 -26.76 -18.52 56.56
CA ILE A 934 -27.63 -18.16 55.44
C ILE A 934 -28.79 -17.37 56.01
N VAL A 935 -28.91 -16.11 55.59
CA VAL A 935 -30.07 -15.26 55.92
C VAL A 935 -30.95 -15.24 54.69
N CYS A 936 -32.12 -15.87 54.76
CA CYS A 936 -33.13 -15.83 53.71
C CYS A 936 -34.23 -14.85 54.13
N SER A 937 -34.90 -14.14 53.23
CA SER A 937 -36.09 -13.33 53.58
C SER A 937 -37.41 -13.90 53.03
N GLY A 938 -37.35 -14.91 52.15
CA GLY A 938 -38.51 -15.60 51.55
C GLY A 938 -38.79 -16.99 52.12
N THR A 939 -39.55 -17.81 51.37
CA THR A 939 -39.85 -19.21 51.74
C THR A 939 -38.63 -20.09 51.51
N ALA A 940 -38.35 -21.00 52.45
CA ALA A 940 -37.24 -21.94 52.37
C ALA A 940 -37.76 -23.39 52.40
N ASP A 941 -37.42 -24.18 51.38
CA ASP A 941 -37.65 -25.62 51.33
C ASP A 941 -36.29 -26.34 51.41
N VAL A 942 -36.00 -26.93 52.57
CA VAL A 942 -34.68 -27.46 52.91
C VAL A 942 -34.74 -28.98 53.05
N ALA A 943 -34.27 -29.70 52.03
CA ALA A 943 -34.15 -31.16 52.03
C ALA A 943 -32.69 -31.66 52.13
N GLY A 944 -31.68 -30.78 52.03
CA GLY A 944 -30.25 -31.11 52.01
C GLY A 944 -29.56 -31.22 53.38
N ASN A 945 -28.27 -31.54 53.37
CA ASN A 945 -27.44 -31.71 54.57
C ASN A 945 -26.77 -30.39 55.00
N LEU A 946 -26.76 -30.10 56.30
CA LEU A 946 -26.01 -28.98 56.88
C LEU A 946 -24.81 -29.52 57.66
N ASN A 947 -23.59 -29.19 57.21
CA ASN A 947 -22.34 -29.57 57.88
C ASN A 947 -21.63 -28.32 58.42
N VAL A 948 -21.46 -28.26 59.73
CA VAL A 948 -20.64 -27.22 60.38
C VAL A 948 -19.22 -27.74 60.52
N VAL A 949 -18.26 -27.11 59.85
CA VAL A 949 -16.85 -27.53 59.87
C VAL A 949 -16.02 -26.37 60.43
N ALA A 950 -15.53 -26.50 61.66
CA ALA A 950 -14.56 -25.55 62.20
C ALA A 950 -13.22 -25.73 61.45
N SER A 951 -12.60 -24.64 61.00
CA SER A 951 -11.38 -24.72 60.19
C SER A 951 -10.26 -25.44 60.93
N GLU A 952 -9.52 -26.32 60.26
CA GLU A 952 -8.35 -27.02 60.85
C GLU A 952 -7.16 -26.07 61.13
N ALA A 953 -7.11 -24.91 60.46
CA ALA A 953 -5.99 -23.97 60.53
C ALA A 953 -6.02 -23.05 61.76
N ASN A 954 -7.19 -22.80 62.33
CA ASN A 954 -7.36 -22.01 63.54
C ASN A 954 -8.21 -22.85 64.51
N GLN A 955 -7.73 -23.08 65.74
CA GLN A 955 -8.42 -23.84 66.78
C GLN A 955 -9.71 -23.13 67.27
N ALA A 956 -10.64 -22.83 66.36
CA ALA A 956 -11.93 -22.23 66.64
C ALA A 956 -12.78 -23.29 67.35
N LYS A 957 -12.77 -23.26 68.68
CA LYS A 957 -13.75 -23.98 69.48
C LYS A 957 -15.10 -23.31 69.25
N ILE A 958 -16.03 -24.01 68.57
CA ILE A 958 -17.45 -23.61 68.58
C ILE A 958 -17.88 -23.64 70.04
N ALA A 959 -18.20 -22.48 70.61
CA ALA A 959 -18.55 -22.39 72.02
C ALA A 959 -19.80 -23.25 72.31
N SER A 960 -19.80 -23.96 73.43
CA SER A 960 -20.99 -24.65 73.92
C SER A 960 -22.14 -23.64 74.05
N GLY A 961 -23.22 -23.82 73.28
CA GLY A 961 -24.37 -22.90 73.24
C GLY A 961 -24.45 -21.99 72.02
N THR A 962 -23.55 -22.09 71.03
CA THR A 962 -23.68 -21.38 69.75
C THR A 962 -24.94 -21.85 69.00
N VAL A 963 -25.88 -20.93 68.75
CA VAL A 963 -27.12 -21.20 68.01
C VAL A 963 -26.93 -20.80 66.56
N PHE A 964 -26.98 -21.77 65.65
CA PHE A 964 -27.07 -21.52 64.20
C PHE A 964 -28.50 -21.12 63.86
N LYS A 965 -28.69 -19.87 63.43
CA LYS A 965 -30.01 -19.33 63.12
C LYS A 965 -30.19 -19.20 61.60
N PHE A 966 -31.08 -20.01 61.03
CA PHE A 966 -31.73 -19.67 59.77
C PHE A 966 -32.77 -18.59 60.08
N ILE A 967 -32.54 -17.37 59.60
CA ILE A 967 -33.48 -16.26 59.85
C ILE A 967 -34.50 -16.19 58.70
N SER A 968 -35.29 -17.24 58.46
CA SER A 968 -36.66 -17.12 57.92
C SER A 968 -37.53 -18.35 58.21
N ALA A 969 -38.84 -18.14 58.19
CA ALA A 969 -39.94 -18.98 58.66
C ALA A 969 -40.07 -20.38 57.98
N PRO A 970 -40.83 -21.32 58.58
CA PRO A 970 -40.40 -22.71 58.76
C PRO A 970 -41.00 -23.71 57.75
N VAL A 971 -40.16 -24.47 57.05
CA VAL A 971 -40.29 -25.93 56.86
C VAL A 971 -38.87 -26.49 56.57
N VAL A 972 -38.19 -27.02 57.60
CA VAL A 972 -36.95 -27.81 57.42
C VAL A 972 -37.36 -29.27 57.41
N LYS A 973 -37.13 -29.99 56.30
CA LYS A 973 -37.45 -31.43 56.16
C LYS A 973 -36.19 -32.32 56.19
N GLY A 974 -35.00 -31.75 56.34
CA GLY A 974 -33.70 -32.43 56.23
C GLY A 974 -33.03 -32.78 57.57
N ASN A 975 -32.02 -33.66 57.50
CA ASN A 975 -31.19 -34.05 58.65
C ASN A 975 -30.09 -33.01 58.94
N VAL A 976 -29.93 -32.66 60.22
CA VAL A 976 -28.79 -31.84 60.71
C VAL A 976 -27.76 -32.79 61.34
N SER A 977 -26.55 -32.85 60.79
CA SER A 977 -25.45 -33.66 61.31
C SER A 977 -24.27 -32.75 61.67
N SER A 978 -23.88 -32.73 62.96
CA SER A 978 -22.65 -32.06 63.41
C SER A 978 -21.49 -33.05 63.39
N VAL A 979 -20.45 -32.77 62.62
CA VAL A 979 -19.18 -33.52 62.69
C VAL A 979 -18.20 -32.68 63.48
N SER A 980 -18.05 -32.96 64.78
CA SER A 980 -16.96 -32.40 65.57
C SER A 980 -15.68 -33.17 65.29
N CYS A 981 -14.70 -32.53 64.66
CA CYS A 981 -13.36 -33.08 64.54
C CYS A 981 -12.63 -32.88 65.88
N LEU A 982 -12.75 -33.85 66.79
CA LEU A 982 -11.82 -34.01 67.91
C LEU A 982 -10.63 -34.81 67.37
N THR A 983 -9.56 -34.12 66.99
CA THR A 983 -8.31 -34.80 66.66
C THR A 983 -7.67 -35.38 67.93
N SER A 984 -7.27 -36.63 67.80
CA SER A 984 -6.75 -37.52 68.83
C SER A 984 -5.36 -37.12 69.33
N SER A 985 -5.26 -36.70 70.59
CA SER A 985 -4.12 -37.03 71.47
C SER A 985 -4.42 -36.65 72.93
N THR A 986 -5.20 -37.48 73.62
CA THR A 986 -5.03 -37.86 75.05
C THR A 986 -6.24 -38.70 75.49
N ALA A 987 -6.34 -39.90 74.94
CA ALA A 987 -7.28 -40.94 75.35
C ALA A 987 -6.83 -41.64 76.66
N ALA A 988 -6.30 -40.90 77.64
CA ALA A 988 -5.73 -41.50 78.86
C ALA A 988 -6.28 -40.92 80.18
N ALA A 989 -7.29 -40.06 80.16
CA ALA A 989 -7.85 -39.45 81.39
C ALA A 989 -9.39 -39.51 81.52
N ALA A 990 -10.09 -40.28 80.69
CA ALA A 990 -11.55 -40.44 80.76
C ALA A 990 -12.00 -41.86 81.20
N GLN A 991 -11.07 -42.64 81.80
CA GLN A 991 -11.36 -43.96 82.39
C GLN A 991 -11.32 -43.96 83.93
N GLN A 992 -11.32 -42.78 84.56
CA GLN A 992 -11.48 -42.59 86.01
C GLN A 992 -12.53 -41.51 86.31
N ALA A 993 -13.78 -41.71 85.86
CA ALA A 993 -14.95 -41.00 86.40
C ALA A 993 -16.27 -41.75 86.12
N ALA A 994 -16.23 -43.06 85.83
CA ALA A 994 -17.40 -43.91 85.64
C ALA A 994 -17.56 -44.89 86.82
N GLY A 995 -17.44 -44.37 88.04
CA GLY A 995 -17.41 -45.16 89.27
C GLY A 995 -18.02 -44.44 90.47
N ALA A 996 -19.12 -43.71 90.29
CA ALA A 996 -20.05 -43.30 91.36
C ALA A 996 -21.22 -42.50 90.77
N ALA A 997 -22.31 -43.17 90.43
CA ALA A 997 -23.70 -42.67 90.56
C ALA A 997 -24.69 -43.58 89.82
N MET A 998 -24.71 -44.88 90.16
CA MET A 998 -25.97 -45.61 90.23
C MET A 998 -26.51 -45.36 91.64
N ALA A 999 -27.57 -44.55 91.78
CA ALA A 999 -28.64 -44.72 92.77
C ALA A 999 -29.58 -43.51 92.82
N THR A 1000 -30.87 -43.81 92.68
CA THR A 1000 -32.04 -43.10 93.24
C THR A 1000 -32.74 -42.06 92.35
N ALA A 1001 -33.91 -42.51 91.88
CA ALA A 1001 -34.96 -41.78 91.21
C ALA A 1001 -35.82 -40.93 92.18
N GLN A 1002 -36.83 -40.25 91.58
CA GLN A 1002 -38.05 -39.63 92.16
C GLN A 1002 -37.95 -38.19 92.71
N LYS A 1003 -38.66 -37.23 92.08
CA LYS A 1003 -40.02 -36.75 92.45
C LYS A 1003 -40.42 -35.44 91.71
N THR A 1004 -41.63 -35.43 91.11
CA THR A 1004 -42.64 -34.33 90.92
C THR A 1004 -42.18 -32.91 90.48
N ALA A 1005 -42.60 -32.32 89.35
CA ALA A 1005 -43.93 -31.93 88.81
C ALA A 1005 -44.35 -30.45 89.08
N MET A 1006 -44.77 -29.77 87.99
CA MET A 1006 -45.58 -28.53 87.84
C MET A 1006 -44.90 -27.14 87.90
N ALA A 1007 -44.84 -26.40 86.77
CA ALA A 1007 -45.85 -25.39 86.36
C ALA A 1007 -45.39 -24.42 85.24
N ALA A 1008 -46.35 -24.10 84.36
CA ALA A 1008 -46.56 -22.84 83.59
C ALA A 1008 -45.70 -22.47 82.35
N ALA A 1009 -46.27 -22.81 81.19
CA ALA A 1009 -46.52 -22.01 79.98
C ALA A 1009 -45.68 -20.75 79.69
N SER A 1010 -44.96 -20.76 78.55
CA SER A 1010 -44.91 -19.65 77.58
C SER A 1010 -44.03 -20.00 76.37
N LYS A 1011 -44.64 -19.98 75.16
CA LYS A 1011 -44.03 -19.90 73.81
C LYS A 1011 -42.95 -20.92 73.46
N VAL A 1012 -43.35 -21.88 72.62
CA VAL A 1012 -42.46 -22.79 71.89
C VAL A 1012 -41.49 -21.98 71.02
N TRP A 1013 -40.24 -21.87 71.47
CA TRP A 1013 -39.08 -21.71 70.60
C TRP A 1013 -38.41 -23.09 70.54
N SER A 1014 -38.32 -23.68 69.36
CA SER A 1014 -37.55 -24.90 69.13
C SER A 1014 -36.05 -24.56 69.24
N ILE A 1015 -35.53 -24.67 70.47
CA ILE A 1015 -34.10 -24.62 70.76
C ILE A 1015 -33.57 -26.05 70.57
N PHE A 1016 -32.85 -26.29 69.48
CA PHE A 1016 -32.00 -27.48 69.36
C PHE A 1016 -30.81 -27.30 70.29
N THR A 1017 -30.80 -28.02 71.41
CA THR A 1017 -29.65 -28.11 72.30
C THR A 1017 -29.04 -29.49 72.10
N PHE A 1018 -27.79 -29.56 71.66
CA PHE A 1018 -27.10 -30.85 71.45
C PHE A 1018 -26.71 -31.44 72.81
N THR A 1019 -27.33 -32.55 73.19
CA THR A 1019 -26.81 -33.49 74.18
C THR A 1019 -26.35 -34.75 73.46
N ASN A 1020 -25.11 -35.17 73.74
CA ASN A 1020 -24.50 -36.37 73.18
C ASN A 1020 -25.30 -37.62 73.56
N ASP A 1021 -26.01 -38.22 72.61
CA ASP A 1021 -26.44 -39.61 72.69
C ASP A 1021 -26.14 -40.33 71.37
N ILE A 1022 -25.40 -41.43 71.49
CA ILE A 1022 -25.09 -42.36 70.42
C ILE A 1022 -26.32 -43.26 70.24
N SER A 1023 -26.97 -43.24 69.09
CA SER A 1023 -27.93 -44.28 68.72
C SER A 1023 -27.74 -44.78 67.29
N LEU A 1024 -27.77 -46.10 67.19
CA LEU A 1024 -27.72 -46.90 65.98
C LEU A 1024 -29.10 -46.95 65.30
N ASN A 1025 -29.05 -47.00 63.97
CA ASN A 1025 -29.82 -47.84 63.06
C ASN A 1025 -31.12 -47.36 62.36
N THR A 1026 -31.18 -47.81 61.09
CA THR A 1026 -32.33 -48.25 60.26
C THR A 1026 -33.36 -47.24 59.74
N ALA A 1027 -33.54 -47.30 58.42
CA ALA A 1027 -34.54 -46.62 57.62
C ALA A 1027 -35.94 -47.26 57.75
N ILE A 1028 -37.00 -46.45 57.76
CA ILE A 1028 -38.35 -46.80 57.25
C ILE A 1028 -38.99 -45.55 56.61
N VAL A 1029 -39.55 -45.77 55.42
CA VAL A 1029 -40.32 -44.83 54.57
C VAL A 1029 -41.81 -44.85 54.96
N THR A 1030 -42.48 -43.70 54.92
CA THR A 1030 -43.89 -43.41 54.47
C THR A 1030 -44.47 -42.17 55.20
N PRO A 1031 -45.64 -41.65 54.78
CA PRO A 1031 -45.88 -40.52 53.88
C PRO A 1031 -45.98 -39.14 54.56
#